data_AF-A0A955AH41-F1
#
_entry.id   AF-A0A955AH41-F1
#
_cell.length_a   1.000
_cell.length_b   1.000
_cell.length_c   1.000
_cell.angle_alpha   90.00
_cell.angle_beta   90.00
_cell.angle_gamma   90.00
#
_symmetry.space_group_name_H-M   'P 1'
#
loop_
_entity.id
_entity.type
_entity.pdbx_description
1 polymer ?
#
loop_
_entity_poly.entity_id
_entity_poly.type
_entity_poly.pdbx_seq_one_letter_code
_entity_poly.pdbx_strand_id
1 'polypeptide(L)'
;MLKYASLVTTLVYFAFMASASAELVVHLGFDEGTGSIVTNNGRSGGLNNGVLGSTTVFAPGKLGSGLMFDNTSASVVEAGPTPVVGSQARTASVWVNTSGGTGLDSLFTFGITANGQKFDIDVDNDNGGHIELGVGGGRTDFSGVTPAVNDGGWHMVTVVVPDVAGPTLENVDFYVDGTFAYNGSLSGATREVVTSPEGSLALGRCANNAACQPLQGTLDDVAIWNTALSAAEISILYQVGNSAAAIDAGGFQELLDVHVAGAGFAIVNNTRWDFATGLTGPLGLNGSGANLNIVLDDVANTGLSTTGVTFPEGDVNLDGAVTTADFDIIAGNFHNSVTGRSDGDLNSDGVVDFTDFRIWKSAAGNIGAAVQSVPEPATMLLLVAGAVVATGRFRRLHGASCLVLVSLMMTGTADRCQAQFPVIFQPAGDEGNWSVGTNWDGNLVPDGLFDEYAVLNSKLAIVDSVIAAGPGEVQIGNTGGAVGRLEIRNGGALDVVVGTPGITDGILRAGLNGGVGMVTILDGGTLSAETINIQGNITNPVVGITPSTLSLSGTGSINSRADTTLNSFTQISGKSVTFNVGGNLNLGGASELKHQVEDGTPSVISVAGIANLGGVLNVDFGGTSPTGGSSWTLFDAAEVTNGFSDIVVAGGTQPGQRYGMTTIAGGTNGKLGQLTLDSVLVLEVNRETNAVRIMNPVGDAVNFDGYSILSPSGSLNPAAWTSLDDQNVSDWTEANGTATALNELKPTSSSAIANGAALNLGGAYQPAAPAEFGVDLSDLAFEYSLPSGEVIQGDISYVGNNYNNLVLTIDPTTGSAQLKNQSGFEIAVEAYQVSSGSGSLSPTGWSSLDDQGVASWAEANPSSNRVTELRAVGTETFASGTAFELGNLFTVGGTQDLELQFLLGGEDQLRTGVVHYGAIGTATLPGDYNRNGVVDAADYTVWKDNFGSNSALDADGNDNGVIDAADYTIWKDNFGNTLSVAAVASVPEPNTCGWLFAGLLGLVARLRRVRG
;
A
#
# COMPACT_ATOMS: atom_id res chain seq x y z
N MET A 1 34.76 37.72 28.82
CA MET A 1 34.02 36.45 28.82
C MET A 1 32.80 36.65 29.72
N LEU A 2 31.54 36.70 29.26
CA LEU A 2 30.98 36.70 27.90
C LEU A 2 30.13 37.97 27.67
N LYS A 3 29.97 38.38 26.41
CA LYS A 3 28.83 39.16 25.89
C LYS A 3 28.19 38.31 24.78
N TYR A 4 26.97 38.66 24.36
CA TYR A 4 26.15 38.06 23.30
C TYR A 4 25.38 36.77 23.66
N ALA A 5 24.16 36.97 24.17
CA ALA A 5 23.06 35.99 24.15
C ALA A 5 21.70 36.70 24.33
N SER A 6 21.38 37.67 23.47
CA SER A 6 20.05 38.32 23.41
C SER A 6 19.91 39.10 22.10
N LEU A 7 19.69 38.40 20.98
CA LEU A 7 19.44 38.99 19.66
C LEU A 7 18.77 38.01 18.66
N VAL A 8 17.80 37.19 19.07
CA VAL A 8 17.04 36.29 18.17
C VAL A 8 15.57 36.20 18.62
N THR A 9 14.84 37.32 18.60
CA THR A 9 13.41 37.31 19.02
C THR A 9 12.54 38.38 18.34
N THR A 10 12.98 38.98 17.23
CA THR A 10 12.16 39.92 16.44
C THR A 10 12.62 40.01 14.98
N LEU A 11 12.59 38.90 14.24
CA LEU A 11 12.71 38.91 12.77
C LEU A 11 12.04 37.70 12.06
N VAL A 12 10.93 37.18 12.60
CA VAL A 12 10.11 36.13 11.93
C VAL A 12 8.63 36.41 12.18
N TYR A 13 8.15 37.60 11.80
CA TYR A 13 6.72 37.97 11.87
C TYR A 13 6.31 38.92 10.74
N PHE A 14 6.90 38.71 9.56
CA PHE A 14 6.51 39.33 8.28
C PHE A 14 6.77 38.37 7.10
N ALA A 15 6.55 37.08 7.35
CA ALA A 15 6.67 35.99 6.39
C ALA A 15 5.77 34.82 6.79
N PHE A 16 4.47 35.09 7.02
CA PHE A 16 3.39 34.10 7.11
C PHE A 16 2.04 34.80 6.80
N MET A 17 1.98 35.38 5.61
CA MET A 17 0.76 35.51 4.81
C MET A 17 1.13 35.23 3.35
N ALA A 18 1.78 34.08 3.12
CA ALA A 18 1.44 33.34 1.92
C ALA A 18 0.04 32.78 2.22
N SER A 19 -0.95 33.08 1.37
CA SER A 19 -2.16 32.26 1.35
C SER A 19 -1.71 30.83 1.05
N ALA A 20 -2.31 29.84 1.71
CA ALA A 20 -2.17 28.47 1.23
C ALA A 20 -2.63 28.47 -0.23
N SER A 21 -1.80 27.95 -1.13
CA SER A 21 -2.24 27.65 -2.50
C SER A 21 -3.43 26.70 -2.40
N ALA A 22 -4.42 26.86 -3.29
CA ALA A 22 -5.40 25.81 -3.47
C ALA A 22 -4.68 24.51 -3.81
N GLU A 23 -5.03 23.41 -3.16
CA GLU A 23 -4.42 22.10 -3.38
C GLU A 23 -5.50 21.14 -3.88
N LEU A 24 -5.39 20.78 -5.16
CA LEU A 24 -6.20 19.77 -5.84
C LEU A 24 -5.81 18.40 -5.30
N VAL A 25 -6.66 17.80 -4.46
CA VAL A 25 -6.39 16.51 -3.80
C VAL A 25 -6.92 15.33 -4.59
N VAL A 26 -8.02 15.50 -5.34
CA VAL A 26 -8.54 14.49 -6.27
C VAL A 26 -8.83 15.14 -7.61
N HIS A 27 -8.39 14.51 -8.70
CA HIS A 27 -8.75 14.82 -10.08
C HIS A 27 -8.91 13.52 -10.86
N LEU A 28 -10.13 13.22 -11.29
CA LEU A 28 -10.46 12.06 -12.13
C LEU A 28 -10.94 12.60 -13.49
N GLY A 29 -10.01 12.65 -14.45
CA GLY A 29 -10.27 13.16 -15.81
C GLY A 29 -10.93 12.17 -16.76
N PHE A 30 -10.80 10.85 -16.51
CA PHE A 30 -11.36 9.77 -17.34
C PHE A 30 -10.80 9.65 -18.78
N ASP A 31 -9.66 10.27 -19.07
CA ASP A 31 -9.02 10.27 -20.39
C ASP A 31 -8.30 8.96 -20.77
N GLU A 32 -8.30 7.95 -19.91
CA GLU A 32 -7.78 6.61 -20.23
C GLU A 32 -8.56 5.95 -21.39
N GLY A 33 -9.84 6.33 -21.55
CA GLY A 33 -10.71 5.95 -22.67
C GLY A 33 -11.10 4.46 -22.77
N THR A 34 -10.39 3.56 -22.07
CA THR A 34 -10.64 2.12 -21.97
C THR A 34 -10.13 1.56 -20.64
N GLY A 35 -10.54 0.34 -20.29
CA GLY A 35 -10.12 -0.34 -19.05
C GLY A 35 -11.18 -0.30 -17.94
N SER A 36 -10.76 -0.55 -16.71
CA SER A 36 -11.63 -0.62 -15.52
C SER A 36 -11.10 0.16 -14.30
N ILE A 37 -10.03 0.93 -14.50
CA ILE A 37 -9.41 1.79 -13.49
C ILE A 37 -9.32 3.19 -14.10
N VAL A 38 -9.56 4.21 -13.30
CA VAL A 38 -9.32 5.62 -13.62
C VAL A 38 -8.36 6.21 -12.58
N THR A 39 -7.34 6.92 -13.05
CA THR A 39 -6.26 7.42 -12.22
C THR A 39 -6.65 8.75 -11.58
N ASN A 40 -6.21 8.93 -10.33
CA ASN A 40 -6.27 10.21 -9.65
C ASN A 40 -5.01 11.03 -9.98
N ASN A 41 -5.17 12.06 -10.80
CA ASN A 41 -4.11 13.01 -11.16
C ASN A 41 -3.99 14.17 -10.14
N GLY A 42 -4.69 14.07 -9.00
CA GLY A 42 -4.58 15.02 -7.89
C GLY A 42 -3.37 14.74 -6.99
N ARG A 43 -2.95 15.74 -6.21
CA ARG A 43 -1.74 15.70 -5.36
C ARG A 43 -1.76 14.71 -4.19
N SER A 44 -2.79 13.88 -4.06
CA SER A 44 -2.75 12.69 -3.19
C SER A 44 -2.14 11.46 -3.90
N GLY A 45 -1.74 11.58 -5.17
CA GLY A 45 -1.18 10.53 -6.00
C GLY A 45 -2.20 9.41 -6.22
N GLY A 46 -1.73 8.17 -6.38
CA GLY A 46 -2.58 6.99 -6.59
C GLY A 46 -3.55 6.62 -5.45
N LEU A 47 -3.61 7.40 -4.35
CA LEU A 47 -4.77 7.39 -3.47
C LEU A 47 -6.00 7.87 -4.26
N ASN A 48 -7.18 7.37 -3.93
CA ASN A 48 -8.42 7.75 -4.62
C ASN A 48 -8.50 7.40 -6.12
N ASN A 49 -7.61 6.56 -6.66
CA ASN A 49 -7.82 5.90 -7.96
C ASN A 49 -9.20 5.19 -7.97
N GLY A 50 -9.96 5.38 -9.05
CA GLY A 50 -11.31 4.87 -9.21
C GLY A 50 -11.35 3.49 -9.86
N VAL A 51 -12.15 2.57 -9.32
CA VAL A 51 -12.45 1.27 -9.95
C VAL A 51 -13.87 1.29 -10.50
N LEU A 52 -14.01 0.99 -11.79
CA LEU A 52 -15.30 1.00 -12.50
C LEU A 52 -16.17 -0.20 -12.09
N GLY A 53 -17.44 0.08 -11.79
CA GLY A 53 -18.48 -0.93 -11.66
C GLY A 53 -18.83 -1.57 -13.02
N SER A 54 -19.45 -2.76 -12.99
CA SER A 54 -19.58 -3.64 -14.15
C SER A 54 -20.45 -3.13 -15.32
N THR A 55 -21.14 -2.00 -15.15
CA THR A 55 -21.91 -1.34 -16.23
C THR A 55 -21.43 0.08 -16.56
N THR A 56 -20.51 0.65 -15.78
CA THR A 56 -19.88 1.94 -16.08
C THR A 56 -18.92 1.77 -17.27
N VAL A 57 -19.03 2.66 -18.26
CA VAL A 57 -18.19 2.61 -19.48
C VAL A 57 -17.71 3.99 -19.89
N PHE A 58 -16.53 4.05 -20.52
CA PHE A 58 -16.03 5.26 -21.16
C PHE A 58 -16.92 5.67 -22.34
N ALA A 59 -17.12 6.98 -22.47
CA ALA A 59 -17.92 7.65 -23.49
C ALA A 59 -17.25 9.01 -23.84
N PRO A 60 -17.69 9.72 -24.89
CA PRO A 60 -17.18 11.07 -25.17
C PRO A 60 -17.49 12.03 -24.02
N GLY A 61 -16.46 12.69 -23.48
CA GLY A 61 -16.57 13.67 -22.40
C GLY A 61 -16.93 15.08 -22.91
N LYS A 62 -16.86 16.03 -21.98
CA LYS A 62 -16.75 17.46 -22.22
C LYS A 62 -15.31 17.85 -22.58
N LEU A 63 -14.33 17.28 -21.89
CA LEU A 63 -12.89 17.40 -22.04
C LEU A 63 -12.36 15.99 -22.32
N GLY A 64 -12.10 15.67 -23.60
CA GLY A 64 -11.64 14.33 -23.97
C GLY A 64 -12.70 13.23 -23.74
N SER A 65 -12.44 12.31 -22.82
CA SER A 65 -13.31 11.17 -22.48
C SER A 65 -14.00 11.34 -21.13
N GLY A 66 -15.18 10.75 -20.96
CA GLY A 66 -15.94 10.76 -19.70
C GLY A 66 -16.55 9.40 -19.40
N LEU A 67 -17.21 9.26 -18.25
CA LEU A 67 -17.86 8.00 -17.84
C LEU A 67 -19.37 8.08 -17.90
N MET A 68 -19.99 7.12 -18.61
CA MET A 68 -21.44 6.99 -18.71
C MET A 68 -22.01 6.11 -17.59
N PHE A 69 -23.09 6.60 -16.98
CA PHE A 69 -23.85 5.96 -15.90
C PHE A 69 -25.29 5.63 -16.33
N ASP A 70 -25.69 4.39 -16.12
CA ASP A 70 -26.89 3.79 -16.73
C ASP A 70 -28.16 3.73 -15.85
N ASN A 71 -28.20 4.49 -14.74
CA ASN A 71 -29.27 4.47 -13.73
C ASN A 71 -29.40 3.11 -12.99
N THR A 72 -28.30 2.35 -12.88
CA THR A 72 -28.27 1.12 -12.07
C THR A 72 -27.24 1.17 -10.94
N SER A 73 -27.49 0.37 -9.91
CA SER A 73 -26.59 0.20 -8.76
C SER A 73 -25.19 -0.33 -9.10
N ALA A 74 -25.03 -0.94 -10.28
CA ALA A 74 -23.77 -1.48 -10.80
C ALA A 74 -22.95 -0.43 -11.56
N SER A 75 -23.55 0.71 -11.90
CA SER A 75 -22.86 1.83 -12.54
C SER A 75 -22.37 2.78 -11.46
N VAL A 76 -21.13 2.55 -11.05
CA VAL A 76 -20.42 3.28 -10.01
C VAL A 76 -18.95 3.44 -10.41
N VAL A 77 -18.26 4.39 -9.80
CA VAL A 77 -16.80 4.32 -9.63
C VAL A 77 -16.50 4.34 -8.13
N GLU A 78 -15.80 3.34 -7.62
CA GLU A 78 -15.34 3.29 -6.23
C GLU A 78 -13.91 3.83 -6.16
N ALA A 79 -13.74 5.00 -5.57
CA ALA A 79 -12.53 5.81 -5.67
C ALA A 79 -11.87 6.04 -4.31
N GLY A 80 -11.68 4.99 -3.52
CA GLY A 80 -10.86 5.05 -2.29
C GLY A 80 -11.46 5.83 -1.11
N PRO A 81 -10.65 6.31 -0.15
CA PRO A 81 -11.11 6.88 1.13
C PRO A 81 -11.73 8.28 0.99
N THR A 82 -12.30 8.82 2.06
CA THR A 82 -12.83 10.19 2.07
C THR A 82 -11.72 11.25 1.87
N PRO A 83 -11.77 12.08 0.81
CA PRO A 83 -10.63 12.93 0.41
C PRO A 83 -10.46 14.20 1.25
N VAL A 84 -11.54 14.74 1.82
CA VAL A 84 -11.49 15.89 2.74
C VAL A 84 -12.41 15.63 3.94
N VAL A 85 -11.87 15.76 5.15
CA VAL A 85 -12.51 15.30 6.39
C VAL A 85 -12.84 16.44 7.36
N GLY A 86 -13.74 16.18 8.30
CA GLY A 86 -14.16 17.14 9.31
C GLY A 86 -14.74 18.41 8.71
N SER A 87 -14.49 19.55 9.38
CA SER A 87 -15.03 20.87 9.04
C SER A 87 -14.12 21.74 8.15
N GLN A 88 -13.15 21.13 7.45
CA GLN A 88 -12.20 21.86 6.61
C GLN A 88 -12.90 22.59 5.44
N ALA A 89 -12.31 23.69 4.96
CA ALA A 89 -12.71 24.28 3.69
C ALA A 89 -12.53 23.26 2.54
N ARG A 90 -13.35 23.35 1.50
CA ARG A 90 -13.18 22.56 0.28
C ARG A 90 -13.95 23.11 -0.89
N THR A 91 -13.54 22.73 -2.08
CA THR A 91 -14.27 22.95 -3.33
C THR A 91 -14.37 21.63 -4.05
N ALA A 92 -15.55 21.30 -4.55
CA ALA A 92 -15.78 20.07 -5.30
C ALA A 92 -16.49 20.44 -6.61
N SER A 93 -15.95 20.00 -7.75
CA SER A 93 -16.41 20.35 -9.09
C SER A 93 -16.55 19.12 -9.97
N VAL A 94 -17.47 19.17 -10.93
CA VAL A 94 -17.69 18.11 -11.93
C VAL A 94 -18.36 18.68 -13.17
N TRP A 95 -18.00 18.19 -14.35
CA TRP A 95 -18.82 18.34 -15.54
C TRP A 95 -19.84 17.20 -15.62
N VAL A 96 -21.12 17.55 -15.83
CA VAL A 96 -22.22 16.59 -15.93
C VAL A 96 -23.04 16.81 -17.20
N ASN A 97 -23.39 15.72 -17.86
CA ASN A 97 -24.44 15.68 -18.88
C ASN A 97 -25.55 14.71 -18.42
N THR A 98 -26.73 15.23 -18.16
CA THR A 98 -27.91 14.40 -17.84
C THR A 98 -29.17 15.02 -18.44
N SER A 99 -30.13 14.18 -18.81
CA SER A 99 -31.39 14.57 -19.48
C SER A 99 -32.63 14.39 -18.60
N GLY A 100 -32.44 14.24 -17.28
CA GLY A 100 -33.50 14.13 -16.29
C GLY A 100 -33.96 12.70 -15.97
N GLY A 101 -34.04 12.40 -14.67
CA GLY A 101 -34.50 11.15 -14.07
C GLY A 101 -35.74 11.32 -13.19
N THR A 102 -35.82 10.56 -12.09
CA THR A 102 -36.84 10.71 -11.03
C THR A 102 -36.20 10.53 -9.67
N GLY A 103 -36.50 11.40 -8.71
CA GLY A 103 -35.83 11.45 -7.41
C GLY A 103 -34.51 12.21 -7.46
N LEU A 104 -33.51 11.72 -6.72
CA LEU A 104 -32.17 12.28 -6.64
C LEU A 104 -31.18 11.39 -7.39
N ASP A 105 -30.36 11.99 -8.24
CA ASP A 105 -29.25 11.33 -8.93
C ASP A 105 -27.93 11.83 -8.31
N SER A 106 -27.18 10.97 -7.63
CA SER A 106 -25.92 11.38 -6.98
C SER A 106 -24.78 11.44 -7.99
N LEU A 107 -24.19 12.63 -8.15
CA LEU A 107 -23.01 12.83 -9.00
C LEU A 107 -21.79 12.16 -8.34
N PHE A 108 -21.51 12.55 -7.10
CA PHE A 108 -20.51 11.90 -6.26
C PHE A 108 -20.74 12.15 -4.77
N THR A 109 -20.15 11.29 -3.96
CA THR A 109 -20.45 11.12 -2.54
C THR A 109 -19.17 10.80 -1.78
N PHE A 110 -19.05 11.28 -0.54
CA PHE A 110 -18.05 10.78 0.41
C PHE A 110 -18.47 10.95 1.88
N GLY A 111 -17.75 10.33 2.80
CA GLY A 111 -18.15 10.20 4.20
C GLY A 111 -19.23 9.14 4.44
N ILE A 112 -19.99 9.27 5.52
CA ILE A 112 -20.96 8.24 5.96
C ILE A 112 -22.35 8.82 6.22
N THR A 113 -23.38 7.97 6.14
CA THR A 113 -24.81 8.34 6.29
C THR A 113 -25.22 8.58 7.75
N ALA A 114 -24.40 9.31 8.50
CA ALA A 114 -24.68 9.83 9.83
C ALA A 114 -24.87 11.36 9.78
N ASN A 115 -25.44 11.94 10.85
CA ASN A 115 -25.87 13.34 10.87
C ASN A 115 -24.69 14.33 10.68
N GLY A 116 -24.66 15.06 9.55
CA GLY A 116 -23.60 16.03 9.22
C GLY A 116 -22.30 15.40 8.70
N GLN A 117 -22.25 14.07 8.53
CA GLN A 117 -21.03 13.31 8.26
C GLN A 117 -20.90 12.76 6.83
N LYS A 118 -21.89 13.04 5.96
CA LYS A 118 -21.83 12.79 4.52
C LYS A 118 -21.45 14.09 3.78
N PHE A 119 -21.00 13.96 2.54
CA PHE A 119 -20.92 15.04 1.56
C PHE A 119 -21.37 14.44 0.22
N ASP A 120 -22.57 14.79 -0.24
CA ASP A 120 -23.27 14.12 -1.34
C ASP A 120 -23.82 15.19 -2.28
N ILE A 121 -23.29 15.28 -3.50
CA ILE A 121 -23.75 16.25 -4.49
C ILE A 121 -24.74 15.55 -5.41
N ASP A 122 -25.99 15.99 -5.32
CA ASP A 122 -27.14 15.39 -6.00
C ASP A 122 -27.73 16.35 -7.06
N VAL A 123 -28.33 15.78 -8.10
CA VAL A 123 -29.31 16.46 -8.96
C VAL A 123 -30.72 16.06 -8.51
N ASP A 124 -31.51 17.00 -7.98
CA ASP A 124 -32.92 16.76 -7.63
C ASP A 124 -33.82 16.90 -8.87
N ASN A 125 -34.05 15.76 -9.53
CA ASN A 125 -34.90 15.66 -10.71
C ASN A 125 -36.39 15.93 -10.40
N ASP A 126 -36.86 15.53 -9.21
CA ASP A 126 -38.25 15.75 -8.79
C ASP A 126 -38.56 17.23 -8.57
N ASN A 127 -37.56 18.03 -8.16
CA ASN A 127 -37.67 19.46 -7.94
C ASN A 127 -37.21 20.34 -9.13
N GLY A 128 -36.88 19.74 -10.28
CA GLY A 128 -36.61 20.47 -11.53
C GLY A 128 -35.18 20.46 -12.04
N GLY A 129 -34.34 19.53 -11.56
CA GLY A 129 -32.96 19.35 -12.05
C GLY A 129 -31.93 20.22 -11.34
N HIS A 130 -32.19 20.61 -10.10
CA HIS A 130 -31.36 21.52 -9.33
C HIS A 130 -30.26 20.77 -8.55
N ILE A 131 -29.10 21.41 -8.40
CA ILE A 131 -27.99 20.88 -7.59
C ILE A 131 -28.28 21.06 -6.10
N GLU A 132 -28.04 20.02 -5.31
CA GLU A 132 -28.14 20.04 -3.86
C GLU A 132 -26.93 19.37 -3.17
N LEU A 133 -26.71 19.70 -1.90
CA LEU A 133 -25.74 19.02 -1.02
C LEU A 133 -26.45 18.31 0.13
N GLY A 134 -26.32 16.98 0.19
CA GLY A 134 -26.74 16.13 1.30
C GLY A 134 -25.60 15.84 2.28
N VAL A 135 -25.81 16.09 3.58
CA VAL A 135 -24.79 15.85 4.64
C VAL A 135 -25.14 14.75 5.62
N GLY A 136 -26.22 14.00 5.36
CA GLY A 136 -26.75 13.00 6.28
C GLY A 136 -27.62 13.64 7.37
N GLY A 137 -28.86 13.17 7.48
CA GLY A 137 -29.89 13.77 8.34
C GLY A 137 -30.36 15.18 7.95
N GLY A 138 -29.73 15.82 6.96
CA GLY A 138 -30.04 17.15 6.42
C GLY A 138 -29.47 17.31 5.02
N ARG A 139 -30.08 18.21 4.25
CA ARG A 139 -29.85 18.48 2.82
C ARG A 139 -30.25 19.93 2.54
N THR A 140 -29.60 20.59 1.60
CA THR A 140 -30.09 21.85 1.04
C THR A 140 -31.32 21.60 0.18
N ASP A 141 -32.44 22.26 0.45
CA ASP A 141 -33.68 22.18 -0.34
C ASP A 141 -33.74 23.40 -1.26
N PHE A 142 -33.73 23.20 -2.58
CA PHE A 142 -33.70 24.29 -3.56
C PHE A 142 -34.76 24.17 -4.67
N SER A 143 -36.04 24.17 -4.29
CA SER A 143 -37.14 24.32 -5.25
C SER A 143 -37.09 25.69 -6.01
N GLY A 144 -36.42 25.71 -7.17
CA GLY A 144 -36.45 26.81 -8.15
C GLY A 144 -35.37 27.88 -8.02
N VAL A 145 -34.16 27.58 -7.50
CA VAL A 145 -33.17 28.62 -7.15
C VAL A 145 -31.84 28.54 -7.92
N THR A 146 -31.28 27.34 -8.15
CA THR A 146 -30.12 27.16 -9.05
C THR A 146 -30.61 26.95 -10.50
N PRO A 147 -29.77 27.13 -11.53
CA PRO A 147 -30.10 26.66 -12.88
C PRO A 147 -30.38 25.15 -12.87
N ALA A 148 -31.28 24.69 -13.74
CA ALA A 148 -31.45 23.27 -13.98
C ALA A 148 -30.28 22.75 -14.82
N VAL A 149 -29.68 21.61 -14.44
CA VAL A 149 -28.56 20.98 -15.16
C VAL A 149 -28.95 19.73 -15.94
N ASN A 150 -30.24 19.35 -15.89
CA ASN A 150 -30.75 18.09 -16.43
C ASN A 150 -31.43 18.23 -17.80
N ASP A 151 -30.99 19.19 -18.61
CA ASP A 151 -31.58 19.50 -19.93
C ASP A 151 -30.96 18.72 -21.11
N GLY A 152 -29.98 17.85 -20.84
CA GLY A 152 -29.18 17.11 -21.83
C GLY A 152 -27.95 17.86 -22.34
N GLY A 153 -27.70 19.08 -21.84
CA GLY A 153 -26.45 19.82 -22.02
C GLY A 153 -25.34 19.37 -21.08
N TRP A 154 -24.12 19.80 -21.38
CA TRP A 154 -22.99 19.72 -20.44
C TRP A 154 -22.98 20.96 -19.56
N HIS A 155 -23.03 20.77 -18.24
CA HIS A 155 -22.90 21.83 -17.24
C HIS A 155 -21.73 21.57 -16.30
N MET A 156 -21.07 22.64 -15.86
CA MET A 156 -20.08 22.55 -14.78
C MET A 156 -20.74 22.88 -13.44
N VAL A 157 -20.72 21.94 -12.51
CA VAL A 157 -21.30 22.07 -11.17
C VAL A 157 -20.17 22.22 -10.18
N THR A 158 -20.21 23.26 -9.33
CA THR A 158 -19.20 23.46 -8.28
C THR A 158 -19.84 23.83 -6.95
N VAL A 159 -19.41 23.18 -5.87
CA VAL A 159 -19.88 23.39 -4.50
C VAL A 159 -18.70 23.76 -3.60
N VAL A 160 -18.83 24.84 -2.85
CA VAL A 160 -17.78 25.38 -1.98
C VAL A 160 -18.22 25.38 -0.52
N VAL A 161 -17.40 24.78 0.35
CA VAL A 161 -17.48 24.96 1.81
C VAL A 161 -16.40 25.97 2.20
N PRO A 162 -16.75 27.16 2.71
CA PRO A 162 -15.78 28.21 3.01
C PRO A 162 -14.95 27.90 4.27
N ASP A 163 -13.80 28.56 4.39
CA ASP A 163 -12.94 28.50 5.59
C ASP A 163 -13.57 29.30 6.75
N VAL A 164 -14.51 28.67 7.45
CA VAL A 164 -15.18 29.20 8.64
C VAL A 164 -15.27 28.15 9.74
N ALA A 165 -15.20 28.58 11.00
CA ALA A 165 -15.33 27.67 12.13
C ALA A 165 -16.77 27.16 12.27
N GLY A 166 -16.97 25.84 12.13
CA GLY A 166 -18.30 25.21 12.17
C GLY A 166 -19.16 25.55 10.95
N PRO A 167 -18.71 25.23 9.71
CA PRO A 167 -19.50 25.50 8.52
C PRO A 167 -20.77 24.66 8.55
N THR A 168 -21.89 25.28 8.21
CA THR A 168 -23.19 24.61 8.07
C THR A 168 -23.66 24.64 6.63
N LEU A 169 -24.77 23.95 6.33
CA LEU A 169 -25.49 24.09 5.07
C LEU A 169 -25.88 25.55 4.73
N GLU A 170 -25.90 26.48 5.70
CA GLU A 170 -26.13 27.89 5.43
C GLU A 170 -24.89 28.62 4.86
N ASN A 171 -23.71 28.01 4.95
CA ASN A 171 -22.44 28.60 4.52
C ASN A 171 -21.97 28.10 3.15
N VAL A 172 -22.64 27.11 2.58
CA VAL A 172 -22.24 26.48 1.31
C VAL A 172 -22.65 27.36 0.13
N ASP A 173 -21.68 27.69 -0.73
CA ASP A 173 -21.90 28.40 -1.98
C ASP A 173 -22.00 27.39 -3.15
N PHE A 174 -22.97 27.59 -4.04
CA PHE A 174 -23.19 26.77 -5.24
C PHE A 174 -22.94 27.60 -6.50
N TYR A 175 -22.27 27.00 -7.48
CA TYR A 175 -22.00 27.59 -8.79
C TYR A 175 -22.44 26.61 -9.88
N VAL A 176 -23.00 27.17 -10.96
CA VAL A 176 -23.30 26.43 -12.19
C VAL A 176 -22.71 27.24 -13.35
N ASP A 177 -21.99 26.57 -14.25
CA ASP A 177 -21.36 27.17 -15.43
C ASP A 177 -20.50 28.40 -15.08
N GLY A 178 -19.63 28.23 -14.07
CA GLY A 178 -18.71 29.28 -13.59
C GLY A 178 -19.38 30.51 -12.97
N THR A 179 -20.69 30.44 -12.71
CA THR A 179 -21.50 31.56 -12.22
C THR A 179 -22.08 31.22 -10.85
N PHE A 180 -21.95 32.14 -9.87
CA PHE A 180 -22.56 31.97 -8.55
C PHE A 180 -24.07 31.82 -8.70
N ALA A 181 -24.59 30.68 -8.23
CA ALA A 181 -26.01 30.35 -8.28
C ALA A 181 -26.70 30.72 -6.96
N TYR A 182 -26.18 30.27 -5.81
CA TYR A 182 -26.84 30.48 -4.51
C TYR A 182 -25.93 30.25 -3.30
N ASN A 183 -26.32 30.79 -2.13
CA ASN A 183 -25.84 30.31 -0.83
C ASN A 183 -26.91 30.36 0.28
N GLY A 184 -26.83 29.42 1.22
CA GLY A 184 -27.78 29.31 2.35
C GLY A 184 -28.62 28.02 2.38
N SER A 185 -29.40 27.83 3.44
CA SER A 185 -30.37 26.72 3.59
C SER A 185 -31.80 27.27 3.69
N LEU A 186 -32.71 26.82 2.82
CA LEU A 186 -34.12 27.31 2.81
C LEU A 186 -35.02 26.63 3.85
N SER A 187 -34.63 25.47 4.37
CA SER A 187 -35.49 24.60 5.21
C SER A 187 -35.21 24.67 6.72
N GLY A 188 -34.30 25.56 7.16
CA GLY A 188 -33.92 25.69 8.58
C GLY A 188 -33.06 24.54 9.11
N ALA A 189 -32.52 23.71 8.22
CA ALA A 189 -31.56 22.67 8.56
C ALA A 189 -30.16 23.27 8.77
N THR A 190 -29.91 23.84 9.95
CA THR A 190 -28.59 24.34 10.40
C THR A 190 -27.63 23.19 10.73
N ARG A 191 -27.45 22.24 9.81
CA ARG A 191 -26.54 21.11 10.01
C ARG A 191 -25.12 21.52 9.66
N GLU A 192 -24.20 21.22 10.57
CA GLU A 192 -22.77 21.33 10.33
C GLU A 192 -22.32 20.35 9.24
N VAL A 193 -21.32 20.76 8.46
CA VAL A 193 -20.62 19.94 7.46
C VAL A 193 -19.35 19.42 8.12
N VAL A 194 -19.41 18.21 8.67
CA VAL A 194 -18.31 17.56 9.42
C VAL A 194 -18.11 16.14 8.89
N THR A 195 -17.68 16.05 7.65
CA THR A 195 -17.53 14.80 6.89
C THR A 195 -16.70 13.76 7.67
N SER A 196 -17.21 12.53 7.80
CA SER A 196 -16.48 11.46 8.50
C SER A 196 -15.30 10.93 7.68
N PRO A 197 -14.15 10.60 8.30
CA PRO A 197 -13.07 9.85 7.65
C PRO A 197 -13.44 8.38 7.35
N GLU A 198 -14.54 7.86 7.91
CA GLU A 198 -14.90 6.43 7.85
C GLU A 198 -15.63 6.02 6.55
N GLY A 199 -15.74 6.90 5.56
CA GLY A 199 -16.41 6.62 4.27
C GLY A 199 -15.45 6.56 3.07
N SER A 200 -15.94 6.07 1.94
CA SER A 200 -15.27 6.11 0.64
C SER A 200 -15.77 7.25 -0.25
N LEU A 201 -14.94 7.70 -1.20
CA LEU A 201 -15.38 8.46 -2.36
C LEU A 201 -15.99 7.50 -3.38
N ALA A 202 -17.20 7.80 -3.84
CA ALA A 202 -17.82 7.10 -4.96
C ALA A 202 -18.50 8.07 -5.94
N LEU A 203 -18.52 7.70 -7.22
CA LEU A 203 -19.20 8.43 -8.29
C LEU A 203 -20.44 7.68 -8.78
N GLY A 204 -21.49 8.41 -9.17
CA GLY A 204 -22.69 7.85 -9.78
C GLY A 204 -23.68 7.15 -8.85
N ARG A 205 -23.45 7.14 -7.53
CA ARG A 205 -24.40 6.71 -6.49
C ARG A 205 -24.04 7.31 -5.13
N CYS A 206 -24.99 7.30 -4.18
CA CYS A 206 -24.73 7.79 -2.81
C CYS A 206 -24.00 6.76 -1.91
N ALA A 207 -23.35 7.25 -0.85
CA ALA A 207 -22.47 6.45 -0.01
C ALA A 207 -23.19 5.32 0.77
N ASN A 208 -22.54 4.16 0.86
CA ASN A 208 -22.88 3.04 1.76
C ASN A 208 -24.27 2.38 1.55
N ASN A 209 -24.96 2.63 0.42
CA ASN A 209 -26.16 1.87 0.04
C ASN A 209 -26.26 1.72 -1.48
N ALA A 210 -25.93 0.52 -1.97
CA ALA A 210 -25.91 0.22 -3.41
C ALA A 210 -27.25 0.49 -4.13
N ALA A 211 -28.40 0.51 -3.44
CA ALA A 211 -29.72 0.67 -4.05
C ALA A 211 -30.26 2.12 -4.06
N CYS A 212 -29.43 3.13 -3.79
CA CYS A 212 -29.89 4.48 -3.50
C CYS A 212 -29.20 5.54 -4.40
N GLN A 213 -30.03 6.33 -5.09
CA GLN A 213 -29.65 7.49 -5.90
C GLN A 213 -28.66 7.21 -7.07
N PRO A 214 -28.85 6.15 -7.88
CA PRO A 214 -27.98 5.90 -9.03
C PRO A 214 -28.13 7.00 -10.10
N LEU A 215 -27.02 7.44 -10.67
CA LEU A 215 -26.99 8.47 -11.71
C LEU A 215 -27.44 7.95 -13.07
N GLN A 216 -28.23 8.75 -13.77
CA GLN A 216 -28.39 8.64 -15.22
C GLN A 216 -27.69 9.81 -15.92
N GLY A 217 -26.60 9.56 -16.64
CA GLY A 217 -25.87 10.63 -17.32
C GLY A 217 -24.45 10.27 -17.72
N THR A 218 -23.64 11.27 -18.01
CA THR A 218 -22.18 11.17 -18.19
C THR A 218 -21.51 12.18 -17.26
N LEU A 219 -20.47 11.74 -16.55
CA LEU A 219 -19.60 12.62 -15.76
C LEU A 219 -18.24 12.79 -16.44
N ASP A 220 -17.62 13.92 -16.16
CA ASP A 220 -16.30 14.27 -16.66
C ASP A 220 -15.58 15.23 -15.69
N ASP A 221 -14.25 15.21 -15.67
CA ASP A 221 -13.34 16.12 -14.96
C ASP A 221 -13.80 16.38 -13.52
N VAL A 222 -13.89 15.29 -12.74
CA VAL A 222 -14.28 15.33 -11.32
C VAL A 222 -13.10 15.79 -10.48
N ALA A 223 -13.25 16.90 -9.78
CA ALA A 223 -12.15 17.55 -9.07
C ALA A 223 -12.52 17.98 -7.65
N ILE A 224 -11.62 17.77 -6.68
CA ILE A 224 -11.79 18.14 -5.28
C ILE A 224 -10.54 18.85 -4.78
N TRP A 225 -10.70 20.07 -4.29
CA TRP A 225 -9.66 20.85 -3.59
C TRP A 225 -9.93 20.85 -2.08
N ASN A 226 -8.88 20.80 -1.27
CA ASN A 226 -8.96 20.94 0.20
C ASN A 226 -9.05 22.41 0.67
N THR A 227 -9.44 23.31 -0.24
CA THR A 227 -9.56 24.76 -0.02
C THR A 227 -10.83 25.31 -0.65
N ALA A 228 -11.27 26.48 -0.20
CA ALA A 228 -12.37 27.22 -0.83
C ALA A 228 -11.82 28.09 -1.97
N LEU A 229 -12.11 27.71 -3.22
CA LEU A 229 -11.82 28.54 -4.39
C LEU A 229 -12.71 29.78 -4.40
N SER A 230 -12.16 30.90 -4.87
CA SER A 230 -12.92 32.13 -5.06
C SER A 230 -13.87 32.05 -6.26
N ALA A 231 -14.90 32.89 -6.26
CA ALA A 231 -15.80 33.05 -7.40
C ALA A 231 -15.08 33.43 -8.71
N ALA A 232 -13.91 34.07 -8.63
CA ALA A 232 -13.08 34.38 -9.81
C ALA A 232 -12.41 33.14 -10.37
N GLU A 233 -11.79 32.32 -9.51
CA GLU A 233 -11.13 31.06 -9.90
C GLU A 233 -12.15 30.07 -10.48
N ILE A 234 -13.33 29.92 -9.86
CA ILE A 234 -14.41 29.03 -10.37
C ILE A 234 -14.94 29.53 -11.72
N SER A 235 -15.06 30.85 -11.92
CA SER A 235 -15.44 31.41 -13.21
C SER A 235 -14.39 31.18 -14.29
N ILE A 236 -13.10 31.22 -13.92
CA ILE A 236 -11.99 30.94 -14.83
C ILE A 236 -11.92 29.46 -15.18
N LEU A 237 -12.02 28.54 -14.21
CA LEU A 237 -12.06 27.08 -14.41
C LEU A 237 -13.10 26.70 -15.48
N TYR A 238 -14.34 27.18 -15.33
CA TYR A 238 -15.38 27.00 -16.34
C TYR A 238 -15.01 27.61 -17.70
N GLN A 239 -14.48 28.83 -17.72
CA GLN A 239 -14.13 29.51 -18.97
C GLN A 239 -13.02 28.79 -19.73
N VAL A 240 -12.01 28.26 -19.04
CA VAL A 240 -10.88 27.58 -19.70
C VAL A 240 -11.29 26.19 -20.22
N GLY A 241 -12.05 25.41 -19.45
CA GLY A 241 -12.62 24.13 -19.90
C GLY A 241 -13.70 24.28 -20.98
N ASN A 242 -14.48 25.36 -20.96
CA ASN A 242 -15.45 25.64 -22.03
C ASN A 242 -14.86 26.38 -23.25
N SER A 243 -13.54 26.62 -23.28
CA SER A 243 -12.86 27.27 -24.40
C SER A 243 -12.23 26.27 -25.36
N ALA A 244 -11.71 26.78 -26.48
CA ALA A 244 -10.87 26.00 -27.39
C ALA A 244 -9.50 25.60 -26.79
N ALA A 245 -9.14 26.09 -25.60
CA ALA A 245 -7.98 25.60 -24.86
C ALA A 245 -8.29 24.29 -24.11
N ALA A 246 -9.56 23.99 -23.83
CA ALA A 246 -10.05 22.75 -23.21
C ALA A 246 -9.26 22.33 -21.96
N ILE A 247 -8.93 23.28 -21.09
CA ILE A 247 -8.14 23.05 -19.87
C ILE A 247 -9.05 22.45 -18.80
N ASP A 248 -8.62 21.32 -18.26
CA ASP A 248 -9.23 20.54 -17.17
C ASP A 248 -8.86 21.08 -15.79
N ALA A 249 -9.34 20.43 -14.72
CA ALA A 249 -9.04 20.84 -13.36
C ALA A 249 -7.55 20.70 -12.99
N GLY A 250 -6.87 19.66 -13.48
CA GLY A 250 -5.43 19.44 -13.29
C GLY A 250 -4.59 20.55 -13.91
N GLY A 251 -4.78 20.79 -15.21
CA GLY A 251 -4.13 21.90 -15.90
C GLY A 251 -4.49 23.27 -15.31
N PHE A 252 -5.72 23.48 -14.85
CA PHE A 252 -6.10 24.73 -14.15
C PHE A 252 -5.33 24.92 -12.84
N GLN A 253 -5.09 23.85 -12.07
CA GLN A 253 -4.29 23.90 -10.86
C GLN A 253 -2.85 24.36 -11.14
N GLU A 254 -2.19 23.83 -12.17
CA GLU A 254 -0.84 24.30 -12.58
C GLU A 254 -0.81 25.81 -12.86
N LEU A 255 -1.86 26.32 -13.54
CA LEU A 255 -1.98 27.74 -13.84
C LEU A 255 -2.15 28.59 -12.57
N LEU A 256 -2.85 28.08 -11.56
CA LEU A 256 -2.92 28.72 -10.24
C LEU A 256 -1.56 28.71 -9.53
N ASP A 257 -0.81 27.61 -9.57
CA ASP A 257 0.50 27.52 -8.92
C ASP A 257 1.51 28.53 -9.48
N VAL A 258 1.57 28.68 -10.80
CA VAL A 258 2.40 29.72 -11.47
C VAL A 258 1.95 31.13 -11.09
N HIS A 259 0.64 31.36 -10.94
CA HIS A 259 0.13 32.65 -10.50
C HIS A 259 0.49 32.97 -9.04
N VAL A 260 0.31 32.01 -8.13
CA VAL A 260 0.65 32.13 -6.70
C VAL A 260 2.16 32.30 -6.50
N ALA A 261 2.99 31.64 -7.31
CA ALA A 261 4.44 31.84 -7.33
C ALA A 261 4.86 33.26 -7.79
N GLY A 262 4.01 33.97 -8.53
CA GLY A 262 4.25 35.33 -9.00
C GLY A 262 5.35 35.45 -10.06
N ALA A 263 5.77 34.32 -10.65
CA ALA A 263 6.78 34.19 -11.69
C ALA A 263 6.76 32.76 -12.26
N GLY A 264 7.37 32.56 -13.44
CA GLY A 264 7.50 31.24 -14.06
C GLY A 264 6.51 31.02 -15.21
N PHE A 265 6.33 29.75 -15.58
CA PHE A 265 5.42 29.31 -16.62
C PHE A 265 4.95 27.86 -16.36
N ALA A 266 3.85 27.46 -16.98
CA ALA A 266 3.37 26.08 -17.08
C ALA A 266 3.14 25.69 -18.55
N ILE A 267 3.09 24.39 -18.85
CA ILE A 267 2.78 23.85 -20.19
C ILE A 267 1.50 23.03 -20.07
N VAL A 268 0.36 23.64 -20.38
CA VAL A 268 -0.95 23.00 -20.28
C VAL A 268 -1.55 22.85 -21.67
N ASN A 269 -2.04 21.66 -22.01
CA ASN A 269 -2.52 21.29 -23.35
C ASN A 269 -1.54 21.72 -24.46
N ASN A 270 -0.29 21.26 -24.30
CA ASN A 270 0.85 21.58 -25.17
C ASN A 270 1.16 23.08 -25.34
N THR A 271 0.53 23.98 -24.56
CA THR A 271 0.63 25.44 -24.71
C THR A 271 1.36 26.06 -23.53
N ARG A 272 2.35 26.91 -23.81
CA ARG A 272 3.08 27.63 -22.76
C ARG A 272 2.30 28.83 -22.24
N TRP A 273 2.06 28.85 -20.93
CA TRP A 273 1.44 29.93 -20.17
C TRP A 273 2.46 30.58 -19.23
N ASP A 274 2.89 31.80 -19.53
CA ASP A 274 3.86 32.54 -18.72
C ASP A 274 3.15 33.48 -17.72
N PHE A 275 3.71 33.64 -16.51
CA PHE A 275 3.23 34.66 -15.56
C PHE A 275 3.38 36.07 -16.14
N ALA A 276 2.29 36.84 -16.10
CA ALA A 276 2.19 38.15 -16.70
C ALA A 276 1.69 39.23 -15.72
N THR A 277 2.17 40.45 -15.94
CA THR A 277 1.79 41.65 -15.18
C THR A 277 1.39 42.77 -16.13
N GLY A 278 0.50 43.67 -15.68
CA GLY A 278 -0.05 44.72 -16.53
C GLY A 278 -1.03 44.20 -17.59
N LEU A 279 -1.65 43.04 -17.35
CA LEU A 279 -2.73 42.53 -18.19
C LEU A 279 -3.93 43.50 -18.17
N THR A 280 -4.65 43.62 -19.29
CA THR A 280 -5.81 44.51 -19.39
C THR A 280 -7.06 43.73 -19.78
N GLY A 281 -8.07 43.72 -18.93
CA GLY A 281 -9.34 43.04 -19.13
C GLY A 281 -10.08 42.87 -17.80
N PRO A 282 -11.35 42.41 -17.81
CA PRO A 282 -11.98 41.84 -16.62
C PRO A 282 -11.27 40.54 -16.18
N LEU A 283 -11.48 40.14 -14.92
CA LEU A 283 -11.21 38.76 -14.46
C LEU A 283 -11.82 37.75 -15.43
N GLY A 284 -11.06 36.69 -15.77
CA GLY A 284 -11.48 35.70 -16.76
C GLY A 284 -10.48 35.46 -17.89
N LEU A 285 -10.89 34.59 -18.82
CA LEU A 285 -10.21 34.31 -20.07
C LEU A 285 -10.48 35.45 -21.08
N ASN A 286 -9.40 36.07 -21.55
CA ASN A 286 -9.41 37.22 -22.45
C ASN A 286 -8.60 36.91 -23.71
N GLY A 287 -9.05 37.38 -24.88
CA GLY A 287 -8.36 37.18 -26.16
C GLY A 287 -9.03 36.13 -27.06
N SER A 288 -8.31 35.67 -28.09
CA SER A 288 -8.83 34.69 -29.05
C SER A 288 -7.72 34.08 -29.90
N GLY A 289 -7.83 32.78 -30.23
CA GLY A 289 -6.79 32.05 -30.97
C GLY A 289 -5.54 31.81 -30.11
N ALA A 290 -4.36 31.78 -30.72
CA ALA A 290 -3.09 31.51 -30.03
C ALA A 290 -2.54 32.64 -29.13
N ASN A 291 -3.37 33.63 -28.80
CA ASN A 291 -3.03 34.73 -27.88
C ASN A 291 -4.17 34.87 -26.87
N LEU A 292 -4.07 34.12 -25.77
CA LEU A 292 -4.99 34.13 -24.64
C LEU A 292 -4.29 34.71 -23.41
N ASN A 293 -5.04 35.47 -22.63
CA ASN A 293 -4.64 35.95 -21.31
C ASN A 293 -5.69 35.47 -20.30
N ILE A 294 -5.25 34.90 -19.19
CA ILE A 294 -6.12 34.65 -18.04
C ILE A 294 -5.82 35.73 -17.02
N VAL A 295 -6.80 36.57 -16.68
CA VAL A 295 -6.66 37.60 -15.63
C VAL A 295 -7.19 37.02 -14.33
N LEU A 296 -6.30 36.82 -13.35
CA LEU A 296 -6.60 36.21 -12.04
C LEU A 296 -6.74 37.27 -10.93
N ASP A 297 -6.05 38.41 -11.06
CA ASP A 297 -6.22 39.59 -10.19
C ASP A 297 -6.29 40.86 -11.06
N ASP A 298 -7.47 41.48 -11.11
CA ASP A 298 -7.73 42.72 -11.86
C ASP A 298 -7.33 44.00 -11.10
N VAL A 299 -7.07 43.91 -9.79
CA VAL A 299 -6.54 44.98 -8.96
C VAL A 299 -5.02 45.09 -9.15
N ALA A 300 -4.31 43.96 -9.10
CA ALA A 300 -2.88 43.89 -9.41
C ALA A 300 -2.58 43.88 -10.91
N ASN A 301 -3.58 43.59 -11.75
CA ASN A 301 -3.44 43.36 -13.21
C ASN A 301 -2.47 42.21 -13.51
N THR A 302 -2.59 41.11 -12.78
CA THR A 302 -1.75 39.91 -12.89
C THR A 302 -2.56 38.67 -13.27
N GLY A 303 -1.85 37.68 -13.78
CA GLY A 303 -2.46 36.49 -14.38
C GLY A 303 -1.45 35.80 -15.30
N LEU A 304 -1.94 35.01 -16.25
CA LEU A 304 -1.09 34.30 -17.22
C LEU A 304 -1.34 34.75 -18.66
N SER A 305 -0.35 34.56 -19.53
CA SER A 305 -0.42 34.88 -20.95
C SER A 305 0.23 33.79 -21.80
N THR A 306 -0.41 33.39 -22.89
CA THR A 306 0.19 32.43 -23.83
C THR A 306 1.25 33.10 -24.69
N THR A 307 2.44 32.50 -24.81
CA THR A 307 3.46 32.96 -25.77
C THR A 307 3.19 32.49 -27.21
N GLY A 308 2.16 31.67 -27.44
CA GLY A 308 1.82 31.08 -28.74
C GLY A 308 2.81 29.99 -29.19
N VAL A 309 3.73 29.59 -28.31
CA VAL A 309 4.66 28.48 -28.50
C VAL A 309 3.98 27.21 -27.97
N THR A 310 4.03 26.15 -28.76
CA THR A 310 3.52 24.83 -28.39
C THR A 310 4.64 23.80 -28.30
N PHE A 311 4.62 22.98 -27.25
CA PHE A 311 5.58 21.91 -26.99
C PHE A 311 4.85 20.56 -27.05
N PRO A 312 5.38 19.53 -27.73
CA PRO A 312 4.81 18.19 -27.72
C PRO A 312 4.73 17.57 -26.32
N GLU A 313 3.82 16.60 -26.15
CA GLU A 313 3.56 16.01 -24.83
C GLU A 313 4.71 15.13 -24.29
N GLY A 314 5.63 14.68 -25.15
CA GLY A 314 6.88 14.02 -24.75
C GLY A 314 8.12 14.94 -24.76
N ASP A 315 7.97 16.23 -25.03
CA ASP A 315 9.07 17.20 -24.98
C ASP A 315 9.24 17.65 -23.52
N VAL A 316 10.19 17.01 -22.84
CA VAL A 316 10.50 17.19 -21.41
C VAL A 316 11.48 18.35 -21.25
N ASN A 317 12.47 18.44 -22.15
CA ASN A 317 13.52 19.44 -22.09
C ASN A 317 13.11 20.81 -22.68
N LEU A 318 11.99 20.87 -23.41
CA LEU A 318 11.38 22.03 -24.04
C LEU A 318 12.24 22.66 -25.16
N ASP A 319 12.91 21.83 -25.97
CA ASP A 319 13.62 22.28 -27.19
C ASP A 319 12.74 22.32 -28.46
N GLY A 320 11.53 21.74 -28.40
CA GLY A 320 10.57 21.67 -29.48
C GLY A 320 10.48 20.30 -30.17
N ALA A 321 11.22 19.28 -29.71
CA ALA A 321 11.20 17.93 -30.27
C ALA A 321 11.14 16.84 -29.18
N VAL A 322 10.39 15.76 -29.46
CA VAL A 322 10.44 14.54 -28.62
C VAL A 322 11.62 13.68 -29.06
N THR A 323 12.58 13.48 -28.17
CA THR A 323 13.84 12.79 -28.48
C THR A 323 14.25 11.84 -27.34
N THR A 324 15.36 11.12 -27.51
CA THR A 324 15.94 10.35 -26.41
C THR A 324 16.52 11.22 -25.30
N ALA A 325 16.82 12.51 -25.55
CA ALA A 325 17.29 13.42 -24.50
C ALA A 325 16.19 13.74 -23.47
N ASP A 326 14.92 13.60 -23.86
CA ASP A 326 13.76 13.71 -22.98
C ASP A 326 13.56 12.44 -22.14
N PHE A 327 13.77 11.28 -22.76
CA PHE A 327 13.81 9.99 -22.06
C PHE A 327 14.94 9.93 -21.03
N ASP A 328 16.12 10.50 -21.33
CA ASP A 328 17.25 10.55 -20.39
C ASP A 328 16.87 11.28 -19.08
N ILE A 329 15.95 12.26 -19.13
CA ILE A 329 15.42 12.95 -17.95
C ILE A 329 14.45 12.05 -17.19
N ILE A 330 13.51 11.39 -17.88
CA ILE A 330 12.54 10.48 -17.27
C ILE A 330 13.24 9.30 -16.60
N ALA A 331 14.19 8.64 -17.28
CA ALA A 331 14.98 7.55 -16.72
C ALA A 331 15.87 8.02 -15.55
N GLY A 332 16.43 9.22 -15.63
CA GLY A 332 17.25 9.82 -14.57
C GLY A 332 16.45 10.16 -13.30
N ASN A 333 15.20 10.58 -13.44
CA ASN A 333 14.33 10.96 -12.32
C ASN A 333 13.31 9.88 -11.91
N PHE A 334 13.31 8.71 -12.56
CA PHE A 334 12.34 7.64 -12.34
C PHE A 334 12.19 7.26 -10.85
N HIS A 335 10.95 7.20 -10.36
CA HIS A 335 10.52 7.05 -8.96
C HIS A 335 11.00 8.14 -7.97
N ASN A 336 11.48 9.29 -8.44
CA ASN A 336 11.69 10.46 -7.58
C ASN A 336 10.44 11.35 -7.57
N SER A 337 10.13 11.92 -6.42
CA SER A 337 9.22 13.07 -6.36
C SER A 337 9.91 14.30 -6.95
N VAL A 338 9.22 15.00 -7.85
CA VAL A 338 9.74 16.19 -8.56
C VAL A 338 8.76 17.35 -8.44
N THR A 339 9.06 18.49 -9.07
CA THR A 339 8.25 19.72 -8.97
C THR A 339 7.57 20.13 -10.28
N GLY A 340 7.62 19.28 -11.29
CA GLY A 340 6.84 19.39 -12.51
C GLY A 340 7.59 18.94 -13.76
N ARG A 341 6.84 18.97 -14.87
CA ARG A 341 7.15 18.54 -16.23
C ARG A 341 8.60 18.56 -16.72
N SER A 342 9.38 19.61 -16.46
CA SER A 342 10.78 19.66 -16.94
C SER A 342 11.71 18.66 -16.26
N ASP A 343 11.28 18.08 -15.14
CA ASP A 343 11.97 17.01 -14.43
C ASP A 343 11.46 15.61 -14.85
N GLY A 344 10.52 15.50 -15.80
CA GLY A 344 10.00 14.23 -16.34
C GLY A 344 8.59 13.83 -15.90
N ASP A 345 7.95 14.62 -15.05
CA ASP A 345 6.59 14.44 -14.52
C ASP A 345 5.56 15.04 -15.50
N LEU A 346 5.15 14.22 -16.46
CA LEU A 346 4.32 14.59 -17.61
C LEU A 346 2.82 14.57 -17.30
N ASN A 347 2.38 13.86 -16.26
CA ASN A 347 1.00 13.87 -15.77
C ASN A 347 0.75 14.89 -14.64
N SER A 348 1.81 15.53 -14.11
CA SER A 348 1.77 16.52 -13.02
C SER A 348 1.29 15.96 -11.66
N ASP A 349 1.43 14.64 -11.40
CA ASP A 349 1.12 14.03 -10.09
C ASP A 349 2.21 14.25 -9.03
N GLY A 350 3.39 14.70 -9.46
CA GLY A 350 4.54 15.02 -8.62
C GLY A 350 5.56 13.89 -8.46
N VAL A 351 5.41 12.76 -9.16
CA VAL A 351 6.36 11.63 -9.19
C VAL A 351 6.61 11.20 -10.64
N VAL A 352 7.86 10.97 -11.02
CA VAL A 352 8.17 10.41 -12.34
C VAL A 352 8.01 8.89 -12.30
N ASP A 353 7.05 8.30 -13.02
CA ASP A 353 6.86 6.84 -13.04
C ASP A 353 6.52 6.25 -14.43
N PHE A 354 6.02 5.00 -14.46
CA PHE A 354 5.67 4.31 -15.70
C PHE A 354 4.60 5.03 -16.52
N THR A 355 3.78 5.87 -15.89
CA THR A 355 2.78 6.74 -16.51
C THR A 355 3.47 7.79 -17.39
N ASP A 356 4.48 8.49 -16.89
CA ASP A 356 5.23 9.48 -17.66
C ASP A 356 6.05 8.84 -18.77
N PHE A 357 6.68 7.71 -18.47
CA PHE A 357 7.37 6.92 -19.50
C PHE A 357 6.40 6.50 -20.61
N ARG A 358 5.15 6.17 -20.30
CA ARG A 358 4.09 5.87 -21.27
C ARG A 358 3.67 7.10 -22.09
N ILE A 359 3.45 8.25 -21.44
CA ILE A 359 3.11 9.53 -22.12
C ILE A 359 4.23 9.91 -23.10
N TRP A 360 5.50 9.91 -22.63
CA TRP A 360 6.66 10.17 -23.47
C TRP A 360 6.76 9.20 -24.64
N LYS A 361 6.64 7.88 -24.39
CA LYS A 361 6.81 6.84 -25.41
C LYS A 361 5.69 6.88 -26.47
N SER A 362 4.48 7.29 -26.08
CA SER A 362 3.37 7.57 -27.00
C SER A 362 3.70 8.76 -27.92
N ALA A 363 4.15 9.88 -27.35
CA ALA A 363 4.50 11.09 -28.09
C ALA A 363 5.77 10.94 -28.96
N ALA A 364 6.72 10.09 -28.54
CA ALA A 364 7.96 9.78 -29.25
C ALA A 364 7.72 9.07 -30.59
N GLY A 365 6.76 8.14 -30.62
CA GLY A 365 6.52 7.26 -31.76
C GLY A 365 7.77 6.44 -32.15
N ASN A 366 7.85 6.03 -33.43
CA ASN A 366 8.98 5.24 -33.93
C ASN A 366 10.22 6.11 -34.21
N ILE A 367 10.95 6.53 -33.17
CA ILE A 367 12.21 7.31 -33.27
C ILE A 367 13.34 6.56 -34.02
N GLY A 368 13.20 5.25 -34.28
CA GLY A 368 14.16 4.37 -34.95
C GLY A 368 14.55 4.68 -36.41
N ALA A 369 14.39 5.91 -36.90
CA ALA A 369 14.70 6.32 -38.28
C ALA A 369 15.75 7.46 -38.42
N ALA A 370 16.21 8.09 -37.34
CA ALA A 370 17.11 9.26 -37.41
C ALA A 370 18.31 9.16 -36.45
N VAL A 371 19.42 8.57 -36.91
CA VAL A 371 20.68 8.48 -36.14
C VAL A 371 21.66 9.58 -36.56
N GLN A 372 22.30 10.21 -35.55
CA GLN A 372 23.47 11.11 -35.60
C GLN A 372 23.28 12.61 -35.94
N SER A 373 23.33 13.45 -34.90
CA SER A 373 24.03 14.73 -34.94
C SER A 373 24.83 15.00 -33.66
N VAL A 374 26.14 15.12 -33.84
CA VAL A 374 27.27 15.28 -32.89
C VAL A 374 27.09 16.39 -31.82
N PRO A 375 27.57 16.22 -30.57
CA PRO A 375 27.60 17.28 -29.56
C PRO A 375 28.71 18.34 -29.78
N GLU A 376 28.43 19.61 -29.46
CA GLU A 376 29.47 20.65 -29.25
C GLU A 376 29.51 21.12 -27.77
N PRO A 377 30.70 21.45 -27.22
CA PRO A 377 30.89 21.60 -25.77
C PRO A 377 30.61 23.01 -25.21
N ALA A 378 30.19 23.06 -23.95
CA ALA A 378 30.02 24.29 -23.19
C ALA A 378 31.32 25.11 -23.06
N THR A 379 31.36 26.35 -23.55
CA THR A 379 32.34 27.36 -23.10
C THR A 379 31.89 28.81 -23.36
N MET A 380 31.13 29.40 -22.43
CA MET A 380 31.03 30.86 -22.25
C MET A 380 30.85 31.20 -20.75
N LEU A 381 31.94 31.07 -19.99
CA LEU A 381 32.03 31.64 -18.63
C LEU A 381 32.31 33.16 -18.69
N LEU A 382 31.85 33.86 -17.64
CA LEU A 382 32.45 35.05 -17.03
C LEU A 382 32.48 36.38 -17.80
N LEU A 383 31.71 37.35 -17.25
CA LEU A 383 32.03 38.77 -16.96
C LEU A 383 30.73 39.35 -16.33
N VAL A 384 30.65 39.94 -15.13
CA VAL A 384 31.60 40.61 -14.21
C VAL A 384 31.15 40.43 -12.75
N ALA A 385 32.07 40.44 -11.77
CA ALA A 385 31.76 40.59 -10.34
C ALA A 385 32.21 41.96 -9.78
N GLY A 386 31.52 42.55 -8.79
CA GLY A 386 31.80 43.92 -8.30
C GLY A 386 31.21 44.36 -6.93
N ALA A 387 31.90 44.00 -5.85
CA ALA A 387 31.89 44.48 -4.45
C ALA A 387 31.05 45.72 -3.96
N VAL A 388 30.14 45.48 -2.99
CA VAL A 388 30.22 45.83 -1.53
C VAL A 388 30.42 47.30 -1.03
N VAL A 389 29.40 47.81 -0.29
CA VAL A 389 29.37 48.73 0.90
C VAL A 389 29.62 50.27 0.77
N ALA A 390 28.64 51.09 1.25
CA ALA A 390 28.80 52.04 2.40
C ALA A 390 27.61 53.04 2.66
N THR A 391 26.89 52.85 3.79
CA THR A 391 26.31 53.83 4.77
C THR A 391 25.82 55.26 4.40
N GLY A 392 24.62 55.65 4.89
CA GLY A 392 24.19 57.07 5.07
C GLY A 392 22.88 57.24 5.88
N ARG A 393 22.80 58.19 6.84
CA ARG A 393 21.73 58.33 7.88
C ARG A 393 20.80 59.55 7.73
N PHE A 394 19.70 59.55 8.53
CA PHE A 394 18.89 60.66 9.13
C PHE A 394 17.50 60.94 8.49
N ARG A 395 16.39 61.32 9.19
CA ARG A 395 16.08 61.67 10.62
C ARG A 395 14.54 61.66 10.93
N ARG A 396 14.13 61.11 12.10
CA ARG A 396 13.08 61.52 13.13
C ARG A 396 11.83 62.37 12.72
N LEU A 397 10.61 62.21 13.28
CA LEU A 397 10.17 62.63 14.65
C LEU A 397 8.68 62.23 15.01
N HIS A 398 8.43 61.71 16.23
CA HIS A 398 7.28 61.92 17.18
C HIS A 398 5.84 61.53 16.74
N GLY A 399 4.90 61.02 17.56
CA GLY A 399 4.80 60.64 19.01
C GLY A 399 3.41 59.95 19.23
N ALA A 400 2.88 59.60 20.42
CA ALA A 400 3.30 59.75 21.83
C ALA A 400 2.69 58.59 22.71
N SER A 401 2.12 58.85 23.92
CA SER A 401 1.72 57.81 24.92
C SER A 401 0.31 57.97 25.51
N CYS A 402 -0.30 56.88 26.04
CA CYS A 402 -0.94 56.86 27.37
C CYS A 402 -1.24 55.45 27.92
N LEU A 403 -1.11 55.27 29.24
CA LEU A 403 -1.52 54.09 30.03
C LEU A 403 -2.91 54.30 30.65
N VAL A 404 -3.58 53.23 31.12
CA VAL A 404 -3.84 52.93 32.56
C VAL A 404 -4.87 51.79 32.74
N LEU A 405 -4.68 50.97 33.79
CA LEU A 405 -5.57 49.85 34.21
C LEU A 405 -6.85 50.32 34.92
N VAL A 406 -7.85 49.44 35.09
CA VAL A 406 -8.29 48.85 36.39
C VAL A 406 -9.56 47.99 36.24
N SER A 407 -9.66 46.95 37.07
CA SER A 407 -10.68 45.89 37.13
C SER A 407 -12.07 46.32 37.67
N LEU A 408 -13.10 45.46 37.55
CA LEU A 408 -13.66 44.62 38.66
C LEU A 408 -15.20 44.32 38.60
N MET A 409 -15.55 43.01 38.51
CA MET A 409 -16.68 42.28 39.17
C MET A 409 -18.20 42.39 38.81
N MET A 410 -18.81 41.17 38.74
CA MET A 410 -20.18 40.74 39.17
C MET A 410 -21.40 41.23 38.34
N THR A 411 -22.51 40.50 38.11
CA THR A 411 -23.00 39.15 38.51
C THR A 411 -24.13 38.68 37.56
N GLY A 412 -24.41 37.37 37.50
CA GLY A 412 -25.64 36.81 36.90
C GLY A 412 -25.93 35.40 37.42
N THR A 413 -27.11 35.15 38.00
CA THR A 413 -27.46 33.91 38.72
C THR A 413 -28.23 32.92 37.85
N ALA A 414 -27.92 31.62 37.98
CA ALA A 414 -28.73 30.52 37.47
C ALA A 414 -29.42 29.76 38.62
N ASP A 415 -30.70 29.44 38.44
CA ASP A 415 -31.47 28.63 39.39
C ASP A 415 -31.13 27.14 39.27
N ARG A 416 -31.24 26.43 40.40
CA ARG A 416 -30.83 25.03 40.53
C ARG A 416 -31.97 24.06 40.23
N CYS A 417 -31.67 23.00 39.49
CA CYS A 417 -32.26 21.68 39.71
C CYS A 417 -31.12 20.72 40.07
N GLN A 418 -31.22 20.01 41.19
CA GLN A 418 -30.18 19.05 41.60
C GLN A 418 -30.40 17.70 40.90
N ALA A 419 -29.50 17.36 40.00
CA ALA A 419 -29.02 15.99 39.86
C ALA A 419 -27.68 15.89 40.60
N GLN A 420 -27.36 14.71 41.16
CA GLN A 420 -25.97 14.41 41.52
C GLN A 420 -25.22 14.20 40.21
N PHE A 421 -24.23 15.05 39.94
CA PHE A 421 -23.35 14.88 38.80
C PHE A 421 -22.19 13.98 39.22
N PRO A 422 -21.79 13.00 38.39
CA PRO A 422 -20.58 12.22 38.62
C PRO A 422 -19.35 13.14 38.65
N VAL A 423 -18.36 12.80 39.47
CA VAL A 423 -17.12 13.57 39.54
C VAL A 423 -16.15 13.02 38.51
N ILE A 424 -15.91 13.78 37.45
CA ILE A 424 -14.96 13.41 36.40
C ILE A 424 -13.61 14.03 36.76
N PHE A 425 -12.56 13.20 36.71
CA PHE A 425 -11.18 13.60 36.90
C PHE A 425 -10.36 13.37 35.63
N GLN A 426 -9.48 14.31 35.33
CA GLN A 426 -8.55 14.28 34.20
C GLN A 426 -7.15 14.73 34.62
N PRO A 427 -6.08 14.20 34.00
CA PRO A 427 -4.74 14.72 34.20
C PRO A 427 -4.63 16.22 33.86
N ALA A 428 -4.09 17.01 34.79
CA ALA A 428 -3.96 18.46 34.69
C ALA A 428 -2.88 18.90 33.69
N GLY A 429 -1.88 18.05 33.44
CA GLY A 429 -0.91 18.15 32.34
C GLY A 429 -1.19 17.09 31.28
N ASP A 430 -0.32 16.91 30.28
CA ASP A 430 -0.46 15.85 29.26
C ASP A 430 -0.01 14.47 29.75
N GLU A 431 0.86 14.45 30.76
CA GLU A 431 1.32 13.27 31.50
C GLU A 431 1.16 13.51 33.01
N GLY A 432 0.79 12.47 33.76
CA GLY A 432 0.71 12.51 35.21
C GLY A 432 0.94 11.16 35.87
N ASN A 433 1.75 11.12 36.94
CA ASN A 433 1.78 9.99 37.86
C ASN A 433 0.50 10.01 38.73
N TRP A 434 -0.21 8.89 38.77
CA TRP A 434 -1.49 8.72 39.47
C TRP A 434 -1.38 9.00 40.97
N SER A 435 -0.25 8.66 41.61
CA SER A 435 -0.04 8.78 43.05
C SER A 435 0.12 10.23 43.56
N VAL A 436 0.14 11.23 42.66
CA VAL A 436 0.42 12.62 42.98
C VAL A 436 -0.79 13.49 42.66
N GLY A 437 -1.52 13.95 43.68
CA GLY A 437 -2.78 14.69 43.52
C GLY A 437 -2.71 15.95 42.65
N THR A 438 -1.57 16.66 42.62
CA THR A 438 -1.39 17.85 41.75
C THR A 438 -1.33 17.52 40.26
N ASN A 439 -1.27 16.24 39.88
CA ASN A 439 -1.30 15.82 38.48
C ASN A 439 -2.73 15.68 37.94
N TRP A 440 -3.75 15.84 38.78
CA TRP A 440 -5.17 15.76 38.43
C TRP A 440 -5.87 17.10 38.66
N ASP A 441 -6.93 17.35 37.91
CA ASP A 441 -7.85 18.45 38.20
C ASP A 441 -8.44 18.34 39.62
N GLY A 442 -8.74 19.49 40.22
CA GLY A 442 -9.09 19.55 41.65
C GLY A 442 -7.92 19.33 42.64
N ASN A 443 -6.73 18.94 42.18
CA ASN A 443 -5.56 18.58 43.00
C ASN A 443 -5.75 17.32 43.88
N LEU A 444 -6.63 16.40 43.48
CA LEU A 444 -6.89 15.13 44.19
C LEU A 444 -6.83 13.98 43.19
N VAL A 445 -6.36 12.82 43.65
CA VAL A 445 -6.33 11.60 42.83
C VAL A 445 -7.72 10.94 42.85
N PRO A 446 -8.17 10.30 41.76
CA PRO A 446 -9.44 9.57 41.74
C PRO A 446 -9.45 8.41 42.74
N ASP A 447 -10.50 8.30 43.56
CA ASP A 447 -10.73 7.21 44.51
C ASP A 447 -12.17 6.64 44.44
N GLY A 448 -12.33 5.41 44.93
CA GLY A 448 -13.59 4.64 44.84
C GLY A 448 -14.55 4.87 46.01
N LEU A 449 -14.32 5.88 46.86
CA LEU A 449 -15.23 6.25 47.95
C LEU A 449 -16.37 7.16 47.48
N PHE A 450 -16.27 7.69 46.26
CA PHE A 450 -17.28 8.50 45.58
C PHE A 450 -17.51 8.00 44.14
N ASP A 451 -18.50 8.57 43.44
CA ASP A 451 -18.85 8.23 42.05
C ASP A 451 -17.87 8.86 41.05
N GLU A 452 -16.59 8.45 41.12
CA GLU A 452 -15.47 9.10 40.41
C GLU A 452 -15.04 8.35 39.15
N TYR A 453 -14.82 9.12 38.07
CA TYR A 453 -14.41 8.62 36.76
C TYR A 453 -13.04 9.20 36.41
N ALA A 454 -12.04 8.34 36.24
CA ALA A 454 -10.76 8.73 35.67
C ALA A 454 -10.83 8.69 34.14
N VAL A 455 -10.72 9.85 33.49
CA VAL A 455 -10.81 9.97 32.02
C VAL A 455 -9.46 10.37 31.42
N LEU A 456 -8.93 9.48 30.57
CA LEU A 456 -7.65 9.61 29.90
C LEU A 456 -7.88 9.77 28.39
N ASN A 457 -8.25 10.98 27.95
CA ASN A 457 -8.44 11.32 26.54
C ASN A 457 -7.32 12.25 26.08
N SER A 458 -6.43 11.80 25.19
CA SER A 458 -5.22 12.53 24.78
C SER A 458 -4.26 12.80 25.97
N LYS A 459 -4.22 11.88 26.93
CA LYS A 459 -3.46 11.97 28.19
C LYS A 459 -2.77 10.65 28.54
N LEU A 460 -1.63 10.73 29.23
CA LEU A 460 -0.91 9.59 29.82
C LEU A 460 -1.01 9.60 31.35
N ALA A 461 -1.54 8.53 31.94
CA ALA A 461 -1.44 8.25 33.37
C ALA A 461 -0.41 7.15 33.64
N ILE A 462 0.45 7.37 34.63
CA ILE A 462 1.49 6.42 35.07
C ILE A 462 1.20 5.94 36.50
N VAL A 463 1.31 4.64 36.73
CA VAL A 463 1.20 4.02 38.06
C VAL A 463 2.52 3.28 38.36
N ASP A 464 3.35 3.84 39.23
CA ASP A 464 4.66 3.27 39.64
C ASP A 464 4.72 2.92 41.14
N SER A 465 3.59 3.02 41.83
CA SER A 465 3.41 2.62 43.23
C SER A 465 1.98 2.12 43.45
N VAL A 466 1.72 1.47 44.59
CA VAL A 466 0.39 0.95 44.96
C VAL A 466 -0.57 2.11 45.25
N ILE A 467 -1.64 2.19 44.47
CA ILE A 467 -2.73 3.15 44.67
C ILE A 467 -3.66 2.63 45.77
N ALA A 468 -3.69 3.31 46.92
CA ALA A 468 -4.33 2.81 48.14
C ALA A 468 -5.87 2.75 48.09
N ALA A 469 -6.48 3.54 47.21
CA ALA A 469 -7.89 3.46 46.82
C ALA A 469 -7.94 3.88 45.34
N GLY A 470 -8.25 2.93 44.44
CA GLY A 470 -8.41 3.22 43.02
C GLY A 470 -9.83 3.68 42.69
N PRO A 471 -10.07 4.15 41.46
CA PRO A 471 -11.32 4.80 41.03
C PRO A 471 -12.51 3.84 40.89
N GLY A 472 -13.71 4.42 40.82
CA GLY A 472 -14.96 3.71 40.47
C GLY A 472 -15.04 3.25 39.01
N GLU A 473 -14.49 4.05 38.08
CA GLU A 473 -14.37 3.70 36.67
C GLU A 473 -13.13 4.34 36.02
N VAL A 474 -12.52 3.67 35.04
CA VAL A 474 -11.43 4.21 34.20
C VAL A 474 -11.84 4.18 32.74
N GLN A 475 -11.72 5.32 32.06
CA GLN A 475 -12.03 5.47 30.63
C GLN A 475 -10.79 5.98 29.87
N ILE A 476 -10.37 5.26 28.84
CA ILE A 476 -9.08 5.48 28.15
C ILE A 476 -9.32 5.60 26.65
N GLY A 477 -9.08 6.78 26.07
CA GLY A 477 -9.33 7.03 24.65
C GLY A 477 -10.79 6.74 24.29
N ASN A 478 -11.71 7.38 25.01
CA ASN A 478 -13.14 7.03 25.02
C ASN A 478 -14.00 7.98 24.16
N THR A 479 -13.34 8.72 23.26
CA THR A 479 -13.90 9.83 22.47
C THR A 479 -13.20 9.87 21.12
N GLY A 480 -13.98 10.07 20.05
CA GLY A 480 -13.50 10.06 18.66
C GLY A 480 -12.21 10.84 18.45
N GLY A 481 -11.17 10.17 17.91
CA GLY A 481 -9.86 10.77 17.64
C GLY A 481 -8.97 11.05 18.86
N ALA A 482 -9.42 10.80 20.09
CA ALA A 482 -8.60 10.96 21.29
C ALA A 482 -7.77 9.69 21.58
N VAL A 483 -6.47 9.87 21.86
CA VAL A 483 -5.55 8.76 22.20
C VAL A 483 -5.26 8.75 23.69
N GLY A 484 -5.86 7.82 24.43
CA GLY A 484 -5.64 7.64 25.87
C GLY A 484 -4.53 6.64 26.18
N ARG A 485 -3.75 6.88 27.23
CA ARG A 485 -2.71 5.95 27.69
C ARG A 485 -2.71 5.75 29.20
N LEU A 486 -2.67 4.48 29.64
CA LEU A 486 -2.42 4.05 31.01
C LEU A 486 -1.19 3.14 31.04
N GLU A 487 -0.20 3.45 31.86
CA GLU A 487 1.04 2.68 32.00
C GLU A 487 1.29 2.31 33.47
N ILE A 488 1.24 1.01 33.77
CA ILE A 488 1.54 0.46 35.10
C ILE A 488 2.97 -0.11 35.09
N ARG A 489 3.84 0.47 35.90
CA ARG A 489 5.28 0.16 36.02
C ARG A 489 5.53 -0.80 37.19
N ASN A 490 6.76 -1.29 37.30
CA ASN A 490 7.21 -2.16 38.39
C ASN A 490 6.89 -1.57 39.78
N GLY A 491 6.18 -2.32 40.62
CA GLY A 491 5.72 -1.87 41.94
C GLY A 491 4.45 -1.02 41.92
N GLY A 492 3.95 -0.67 40.74
CA GLY A 492 2.66 -0.05 40.52
C GLY A 492 1.51 -1.02 40.65
N ALA A 493 0.46 -0.63 41.36
CA ALA A 493 -0.78 -1.41 41.44
C ALA A 493 -2.01 -0.50 41.43
N LEU A 494 -2.94 -0.77 40.52
CA LEU A 494 -4.23 -0.10 40.40
C LEU A 494 -5.36 -1.14 40.51
N ASP A 495 -6.28 -0.95 41.45
CA ASP A 495 -7.51 -1.75 41.60
C ASP A 495 -8.70 -0.82 41.32
N VAL A 496 -9.38 -1.03 40.18
CA VAL A 496 -10.59 -0.31 39.80
C VAL A 496 -11.76 -0.97 40.52
N VAL A 497 -12.28 -0.30 41.55
CA VAL A 497 -13.22 -0.91 42.50
C VAL A 497 -14.66 -0.49 42.20
N VAL A 498 -15.62 -1.34 42.57
CA VAL A 498 -17.04 -0.95 42.50
C VAL A 498 -17.29 0.19 43.49
N GLY A 499 -17.79 1.32 42.99
CA GLY A 499 -18.11 2.51 43.77
C GLY A 499 -19.46 2.42 44.48
N THR A 500 -20.12 3.56 44.70
CA THR A 500 -21.46 3.56 45.30
C THR A 500 -22.49 2.87 44.38
N PRO A 501 -23.36 1.97 44.90
CA PRO A 501 -24.23 1.17 44.04
C PRO A 501 -25.15 1.99 43.12
N GLY A 502 -24.94 1.87 41.81
CA GLY A 502 -25.83 2.38 40.76
C GLY A 502 -25.28 3.50 39.89
N ILE A 503 -24.00 3.88 40.00
CA ILE A 503 -23.37 4.91 39.14
C ILE A 503 -22.05 4.43 38.51
N THR A 504 -21.14 3.83 39.27
CA THR A 504 -19.87 3.23 38.76
C THR A 504 -19.72 1.76 39.16
N ASP A 505 -19.40 0.90 38.20
CA ASP A 505 -19.43 -0.56 38.34
C ASP A 505 -18.03 -1.22 38.43
N GLY A 506 -16.97 -0.47 38.73
CA GLY A 506 -15.59 -1.02 38.83
C GLY A 506 -14.98 -1.39 37.47
N ILE A 507 -15.36 -0.68 36.42
CA ILE A 507 -15.05 -1.05 35.03
C ILE A 507 -13.82 -0.29 34.52
N LEU A 508 -12.93 -1.00 33.81
CA LEU A 508 -11.95 -0.35 32.93
C LEU A 508 -12.43 -0.43 31.47
N ARG A 509 -12.50 0.72 30.79
CA ARG A 509 -12.91 0.87 29.39
C ARG A 509 -11.77 1.49 28.58
N ALA A 510 -11.43 0.89 27.45
CA ALA A 510 -10.51 1.46 26.48
C ALA A 510 -11.12 1.47 25.08
N GLY A 511 -10.99 2.58 24.35
CA GLY A 511 -11.26 2.65 22.91
C GLY A 511 -12.72 2.62 22.46
N LEU A 512 -13.66 3.11 23.27
CA LEU A 512 -15.05 3.27 22.80
C LEU A 512 -15.20 4.55 21.98
N ASN A 513 -16.29 4.65 21.21
CA ASN A 513 -16.71 5.85 20.49
C ASN A 513 -15.66 6.39 19.48
N GLY A 514 -14.86 5.53 18.87
CA GLY A 514 -13.84 5.91 17.88
C GLY A 514 -12.57 6.55 18.46
N GLY A 515 -12.35 6.46 19.77
CA GLY A 515 -11.06 6.80 20.38
C GLY A 515 -10.11 5.59 20.42
N VAL A 516 -8.83 5.84 20.75
CA VAL A 516 -7.79 4.82 20.85
C VAL A 516 -7.32 4.73 22.29
N GLY A 517 -7.56 3.61 22.96
CA GLY A 517 -7.13 3.39 24.34
C GLY A 517 -5.96 2.41 24.43
N MET A 518 -4.83 2.85 25.00
CA MET A 518 -3.65 2.00 25.21
C MET A 518 -3.43 1.72 26.69
N VAL A 519 -3.42 0.44 27.05
CA VAL A 519 -3.14 -0.06 28.41
C VAL A 519 -1.86 -0.86 28.38
N THR A 520 -0.83 -0.41 29.10
CA THR A 520 0.48 -1.09 29.18
C THR A 520 0.75 -1.49 30.62
N ILE A 521 0.99 -2.78 30.85
CA ILE A 521 1.39 -3.35 32.14
C ILE A 521 2.79 -3.93 31.98
N LEU A 522 3.77 -3.24 32.55
CA LEU A 522 5.17 -3.64 32.53
C LEU A 522 5.47 -4.68 33.62
N ASP A 523 6.68 -5.25 33.57
CA ASP A 523 7.19 -6.18 34.56
C ASP A 523 6.99 -5.68 36.00
N GLY A 524 6.38 -6.50 36.86
CA GLY A 524 6.06 -6.17 38.24
C GLY A 524 4.90 -5.18 38.45
N GLY A 525 4.18 -4.77 37.40
CA GLY A 525 2.97 -3.95 37.49
C GLY A 525 1.70 -4.81 37.67
N THR A 526 0.68 -4.28 38.35
CA THR A 526 -0.62 -4.96 38.54
C THR A 526 -1.82 -4.08 38.24
N LEU A 527 -2.73 -4.58 37.40
CA LEU A 527 -4.09 -4.08 37.22
C LEU A 527 -5.10 -5.06 37.82
N SER A 528 -6.09 -4.54 38.52
CA SER A 528 -7.31 -5.27 38.90
C SER A 528 -8.54 -4.41 38.59
N ALA A 529 -9.65 -5.05 38.24
CA ALA A 529 -10.93 -4.39 37.98
C ALA A 529 -12.10 -5.37 38.22
N GLU A 530 -13.33 -4.88 38.34
CA GLU A 530 -14.50 -5.75 38.28
C GLU A 530 -14.66 -6.33 36.86
N THR A 531 -14.75 -5.46 35.85
CA THR A 531 -14.88 -5.81 34.42
C THR A 531 -13.84 -5.06 33.60
N ILE A 532 -13.28 -5.72 32.57
CA ILE A 532 -12.30 -5.11 31.66
C ILE A 532 -12.85 -5.18 30.23
N ASN A 533 -12.93 -4.04 29.56
CA ASN A 533 -13.49 -3.91 28.21
C ASN A 533 -12.56 -3.07 27.33
N ILE A 534 -11.82 -3.75 26.44
CA ILE A 534 -10.92 -3.15 25.46
C ILE A 534 -11.59 -3.29 24.09
N GLN A 535 -11.95 -2.17 23.46
CA GLN A 535 -12.56 -2.14 22.14
C GLN A 535 -11.69 -1.33 21.17
N GLY A 536 -11.76 -1.66 19.89
CA GLY A 536 -11.10 -0.93 18.82
C GLY A 536 -12.10 -0.58 17.72
N ASN A 537 -11.85 0.52 17.03
CA ASN A 537 -12.48 0.78 15.75
C ASN A 537 -11.82 -0.14 14.71
N ILE A 538 -12.57 -1.11 14.20
CA ILE A 538 -12.14 -2.06 13.16
C ILE A 538 -13.04 -2.03 11.93
N THR A 539 -13.97 -1.08 11.85
CA THR A 539 -14.85 -0.91 10.69
C THR A 539 -14.16 -0.32 9.48
N ASN A 540 -12.88 0.10 9.59
CA ASN A 540 -12.05 0.44 8.45
C ASN A 540 -10.55 0.25 8.78
N PRO A 541 -9.83 -0.70 8.14
CA PRO A 541 -8.38 -0.82 8.27
C PRO A 541 -7.69 0.26 7.42
N VAL A 542 -7.83 1.53 7.83
CA VAL A 542 -7.06 2.63 7.26
C VAL A 542 -5.60 2.45 7.65
N VAL A 543 -4.72 2.35 6.67
CA VAL A 543 -3.27 2.29 6.87
C VAL A 543 -2.81 3.50 7.69
N GLY A 544 -2.36 3.28 8.93
CA GLY A 544 -1.74 4.31 9.76
C GLY A 544 -2.45 4.69 11.06
N ILE A 545 -3.65 4.18 11.38
CA ILE A 545 -4.26 4.37 12.71
C ILE A 545 -3.86 3.25 13.70
N THR A 546 -3.29 3.61 14.85
CA THR A 546 -2.93 2.63 15.89
C THR A 546 -4.21 2.08 16.55
N PRO A 547 -4.42 0.75 16.62
CA PRO A 547 -5.56 0.18 17.33
C PRO A 547 -5.46 0.42 18.84
N SER A 548 -6.58 0.33 19.57
CA SER A 548 -6.56 0.25 21.03
C SER A 548 -5.79 -1.00 21.47
N THR A 549 -4.92 -0.86 22.47
CA THR A 549 -4.02 -1.95 22.89
C THR A 549 -4.20 -2.31 24.35
N LEU A 550 -4.08 -3.62 24.64
CA LEU A 550 -3.75 -4.13 25.97
C LEU A 550 -2.44 -4.90 25.89
N SER A 551 -1.36 -4.38 26.46
CA SER A 551 -0.02 -4.98 26.40
C SER A 551 0.48 -5.36 27.79
N LEU A 552 0.90 -6.61 27.97
CA LEU A 552 1.48 -7.13 29.21
C LEU A 552 2.88 -7.70 28.96
N SER A 553 3.78 -7.55 29.92
CA SER A 553 5.16 -8.05 29.79
C SER A 553 5.76 -8.53 31.12
N GLY A 554 6.70 -9.48 31.03
CA GLY A 554 7.49 -9.97 32.16
C GLY A 554 6.60 -10.64 33.21
N THR A 555 6.61 -10.12 34.44
CA THR A 555 5.75 -10.57 35.56
C THR A 555 4.48 -9.71 35.75
N GLY A 556 4.12 -8.88 34.75
CA GLY A 556 2.92 -8.04 34.80
C GLY A 556 1.64 -8.85 35.03
N SER A 557 0.70 -8.30 35.80
CA SER A 557 -0.54 -8.97 36.21
C SER A 557 -1.80 -8.18 35.86
N ILE A 558 -2.81 -8.86 35.33
CA ILE A 558 -4.17 -8.34 35.12
C ILE A 558 -5.19 -9.32 35.69
N ASN A 559 -6.19 -8.79 36.41
CA ASN A 559 -7.18 -9.59 37.12
C ASN A 559 -8.57 -8.94 37.00
N SER A 560 -9.50 -9.54 36.26
CA SER A 560 -10.93 -9.17 36.34
C SER A 560 -11.65 -10.04 37.37
N ARG A 561 -12.61 -9.48 38.10
CA ARG A 561 -13.45 -10.22 39.07
C ARG A 561 -14.68 -10.83 38.39
N ALA A 562 -15.14 -10.22 37.31
CA ALA A 562 -16.22 -10.66 36.44
C ALA A 562 -15.70 -10.82 34.99
N ASP A 563 -16.57 -10.65 34.00
CA ASP A 563 -16.27 -10.86 32.58
C ASP A 563 -15.18 -9.90 32.05
N THR A 564 -14.46 -10.34 31.03
CA THR A 564 -13.52 -9.54 30.25
C THR A 564 -13.88 -9.62 28.76
N THR A 565 -13.90 -8.47 28.08
CA THR A 565 -14.11 -8.37 26.63
C THR A 565 -12.91 -7.68 25.99
N LEU A 566 -12.29 -8.35 25.01
CA LEU A 566 -11.18 -7.83 24.24
C LEU A 566 -11.58 -7.91 22.77
N ASN A 567 -11.80 -6.78 22.11
CA ASN A 567 -12.26 -6.65 20.73
C ASN A 567 -11.37 -5.65 19.97
N SER A 568 -10.06 -5.84 20.11
CA SER A 568 -8.95 -5.05 19.55
C SER A 568 -7.63 -5.83 19.74
N PHE A 569 -6.49 -5.17 19.57
CA PHE A 569 -5.15 -5.73 19.81
C PHE A 569 -4.85 -5.99 21.29
N THR A 570 -4.44 -7.22 21.62
CA THR A 570 -3.94 -7.64 22.93
C THR A 570 -2.59 -8.34 22.76
N GLN A 571 -1.57 -7.94 23.52
CA GLN A 571 -0.25 -8.54 23.50
C GLN A 571 0.17 -9.09 24.86
N ILE A 572 0.64 -10.34 24.88
CA ILE A 572 1.24 -11.00 26.04
C ILE A 572 2.69 -11.36 25.69
N SER A 573 3.65 -10.73 26.38
CA SER A 573 5.08 -10.89 26.14
C SER A 573 5.79 -11.56 27.33
N GLY A 574 6.46 -12.68 27.05
CA GLY A 574 7.16 -13.51 28.04
C GLY A 574 6.29 -14.53 28.77
N LYS A 575 6.94 -15.45 29.49
CA LYS A 575 6.33 -16.66 30.11
C LYS A 575 5.82 -16.50 31.55
N SER A 576 5.71 -15.28 32.08
CA SER A 576 5.38 -15.05 33.50
C SER A 576 4.30 -13.99 33.74
N VAL A 577 3.66 -13.52 32.67
CA VAL A 577 2.46 -12.66 32.75
C VAL A 577 1.34 -13.44 33.41
N THR A 578 0.64 -12.80 34.33
CA THR A 578 -0.55 -13.34 35.00
C THR A 578 -1.81 -12.70 34.42
N PHE A 579 -2.67 -13.48 33.75
CA PHE A 579 -3.95 -13.01 33.22
C PHE A 579 -5.07 -13.86 33.82
N ASN A 580 -5.84 -13.28 34.75
CA ASN A 580 -6.98 -13.94 35.39
C ASN A 580 -8.30 -13.24 35.03
N VAL A 581 -9.31 -14.03 34.66
CA VAL A 581 -10.67 -13.58 34.37
C VAL A 581 -11.65 -14.33 35.28
N GLY A 582 -12.29 -13.62 36.21
CA GLY A 582 -13.23 -14.20 37.18
C GLY A 582 -14.61 -14.58 36.61
N GLY A 583 -14.94 -14.06 35.43
CA GLY A 583 -16.12 -14.44 34.64
C GLY A 583 -15.75 -15.09 33.32
N ASN A 584 -16.47 -14.73 32.25
CA ASN A 584 -16.20 -15.15 30.88
C ASN A 584 -15.15 -14.25 30.21
N LEU A 585 -14.34 -14.82 29.31
CA LEU A 585 -13.49 -14.09 28.37
C LEU A 585 -14.14 -14.10 27.00
N ASN A 586 -14.40 -12.93 26.42
CA ASN A 586 -14.90 -12.78 25.06
C ASN A 586 -13.83 -12.12 24.17
N LEU A 587 -13.30 -12.89 23.21
CA LEU A 587 -12.59 -12.39 22.04
C LEU A 587 -13.61 -12.28 20.90
N GLY A 588 -13.83 -11.07 20.38
CA GLY A 588 -14.74 -10.87 19.25
C GLY A 588 -14.06 -11.12 17.91
N GLY A 589 -14.82 -11.03 16.81
CA GLY A 589 -14.27 -11.19 15.45
C GLY A 589 -13.22 -10.14 15.05
N ALA A 590 -13.12 -9.05 15.81
CA ALA A 590 -12.15 -7.97 15.64
C ALA A 590 -10.80 -8.20 16.34
N SER A 591 -10.71 -9.21 17.20
CA SER A 591 -9.62 -9.32 18.16
C SER A 591 -8.34 -9.75 17.48
N GLU A 592 -7.22 -9.19 17.91
CA GLU A 592 -5.91 -9.71 17.57
C GLU A 592 -5.20 -10.06 18.88
N LEU A 593 -4.96 -11.34 19.13
CA LEU A 593 -4.20 -11.80 20.29
C LEU A 593 -2.77 -12.13 19.85
N LYS A 594 -1.82 -11.24 20.15
CA LYS A 594 -0.39 -11.52 20.01
C LYS A 594 0.15 -12.20 21.26
N HIS A 595 0.54 -13.47 21.14
CA HIS A 595 1.03 -14.27 22.24
C HIS A 595 2.48 -14.72 22.00
N GLN A 596 3.38 -14.34 22.90
CA GLN A 596 4.75 -14.84 22.88
C GLN A 596 4.84 -16.20 23.59
N VAL A 597 5.68 -17.08 23.06
CA VAL A 597 6.03 -18.38 23.63
C VAL A 597 7.54 -18.37 23.92
N GLU A 598 7.91 -17.94 25.12
CA GLU A 598 9.31 -17.77 25.53
C GLU A 598 9.88 -19.08 26.08
N ASP A 599 11.04 -19.53 25.61
CA ASP A 599 11.65 -20.84 25.95
C ASP A 599 10.67 -22.02 25.80
N GLY A 600 9.79 -21.98 24.77
CA GLY A 600 8.76 -22.99 24.55
C GLY A 600 7.60 -22.96 25.55
N THR A 601 7.52 -21.96 26.43
CA THR A 601 6.50 -21.85 27.49
C THR A 601 5.69 -20.56 27.31
N PRO A 602 4.37 -20.62 27.03
CA PRO A 602 3.50 -19.46 27.08
C PRO A 602 3.11 -19.12 28.54
N SER A 603 2.72 -17.86 28.78
CA SER A 603 1.77 -17.55 29.86
C SER A 603 0.39 -18.15 29.55
N VAL A 604 -0.35 -18.56 30.59
CA VAL A 604 -1.71 -19.10 30.44
C VAL A 604 -2.73 -18.04 30.86
N ILE A 605 -3.75 -17.82 30.03
CA ILE A 605 -4.92 -17.01 30.37
C ILE A 605 -5.90 -17.89 31.15
N SER A 606 -6.08 -17.59 32.44
CA SER A 606 -6.97 -18.31 33.36
C SER A 606 -8.36 -17.68 33.35
N VAL A 607 -9.40 -18.46 33.04
CA VAL A 607 -10.79 -18.01 32.89
C VAL A 607 -11.70 -18.89 33.75
N ALA A 608 -12.35 -18.33 34.76
CA ALA A 608 -13.23 -19.11 35.63
C ALA A 608 -14.57 -19.48 34.95
N GLY A 609 -14.98 -18.74 33.92
CA GLY A 609 -16.12 -19.01 33.05
C GLY A 609 -15.72 -19.57 31.69
N ILE A 610 -16.45 -19.16 30.65
CA ILE A 610 -16.22 -19.58 29.27
C ILE A 610 -15.14 -18.71 28.62
N ALA A 611 -14.16 -19.32 27.95
CA ALA A 611 -13.31 -18.65 26.97
C ALA A 611 -13.96 -18.78 25.57
N ASN A 612 -14.48 -17.67 25.07
CA ASN A 612 -15.09 -17.54 23.76
C ASN A 612 -14.08 -16.91 22.79
N LEU A 613 -13.57 -17.72 21.85
CA LEU A 613 -12.49 -17.35 20.95
C LEU A 613 -13.01 -16.76 19.62
N GLY A 614 -12.28 -15.80 19.08
CA GLY A 614 -12.60 -15.10 17.84
C GLY A 614 -11.46 -14.18 17.41
N GLY A 615 -11.51 -13.71 16.17
CA GLY A 615 -10.44 -12.89 15.57
C GLY A 615 -9.18 -13.70 15.26
N VAL A 616 -8.02 -13.04 15.19
CA VAL A 616 -6.73 -13.64 14.78
C VAL A 616 -5.83 -13.90 15.99
N LEU A 617 -5.18 -15.07 16.00
CA LEU A 617 -4.10 -15.39 16.93
C LEU A 617 -2.74 -15.17 16.24
N ASN A 618 -1.91 -14.29 16.77
CA ASN A 618 -0.54 -14.05 16.32
C ASN A 618 0.45 -14.69 17.32
N VAL A 619 1.22 -15.69 16.90
CA VAL A 619 2.16 -16.42 17.79
C VAL A 619 3.61 -16.07 17.46
N ASP A 620 4.37 -15.74 18.49
CA ASP A 620 5.81 -15.46 18.41
C ASP A 620 6.59 -16.44 19.28
N PHE A 621 7.30 -17.37 18.65
CA PHE A 621 8.12 -18.38 19.32
C PHE A 621 9.53 -17.89 19.73
N GLY A 622 9.78 -16.57 19.70
CA GLY A 622 11.03 -15.97 20.19
C GLY A 622 12.27 -16.38 19.39
N GLY A 623 12.11 -16.73 18.12
CA GLY A 623 13.17 -17.27 17.27
C GLY A 623 13.45 -18.77 17.45
N THR A 624 12.65 -19.49 18.26
CA THR A 624 12.66 -20.95 18.27
C THR A 624 11.76 -21.49 17.16
N SER A 625 12.18 -22.54 16.45
CA SER A 625 11.37 -23.21 15.43
C SER A 625 10.67 -24.43 16.04
N PRO A 626 9.33 -24.45 16.13
CA PRO A 626 8.62 -25.60 16.66
C PRO A 626 8.71 -26.85 15.77
N THR A 627 8.63 -28.02 16.39
CA THR A 627 8.53 -29.30 15.69
C THR A 627 7.08 -29.76 15.61
N GLY A 628 6.68 -30.42 14.51
CA GLY A 628 5.35 -31.04 14.40
C GLY A 628 5.05 -32.00 15.56
N GLY A 629 3.80 -32.05 15.99
CA GLY A 629 3.34 -32.74 17.20
C GLY A 629 3.45 -31.92 18.50
N SER A 630 3.99 -30.71 18.45
CA SER A 630 4.06 -29.81 19.63
C SER A 630 2.69 -29.22 19.99
N SER A 631 2.47 -28.98 21.29
CA SER A 631 1.30 -28.23 21.76
C SER A 631 1.62 -27.30 22.94
N TRP A 632 0.88 -26.19 23.03
CA TRP A 632 1.06 -25.14 24.03
C TRP A 632 -0.28 -24.72 24.60
N THR A 633 -0.45 -24.83 25.92
CA THR A 633 -1.65 -24.36 26.61
C THR A 633 -1.66 -22.84 26.65
N LEU A 634 -2.63 -22.21 25.99
CA LEU A 634 -2.85 -20.75 26.03
C LEU A 634 -3.98 -20.36 26.99
N PHE A 635 -4.96 -21.25 27.20
CA PHE A 635 -6.14 -21.01 28.03
C PHE A 635 -6.35 -22.14 29.05
N ASP A 636 -6.74 -21.78 30.28
CA ASP A 636 -7.28 -22.68 31.31
C ASP A 636 -8.67 -22.15 31.69
N ALA A 637 -9.73 -22.77 31.16
CA ALA A 637 -11.10 -22.27 31.19
C ALA A 637 -12.10 -23.31 31.74
N ALA A 638 -13.30 -22.90 32.15
CA ALA A 638 -14.37 -23.84 32.47
C ALA A 638 -14.93 -24.52 31.20
N GLU A 639 -14.98 -23.78 30.08
CA GLU A 639 -15.16 -24.30 28.73
C GLU A 639 -14.42 -23.38 27.74
N VAL A 640 -13.87 -23.95 26.66
CA VAL A 640 -13.31 -23.20 25.53
C VAL A 640 -14.24 -23.41 24.33
N THR A 641 -14.66 -22.33 23.68
CA THR A 641 -15.69 -22.34 22.63
C THR A 641 -15.29 -21.46 21.44
N ASN A 642 -15.84 -21.78 20.27
CA ASN A 642 -15.45 -21.22 18.98
C ASN A 642 -13.94 -21.42 18.71
N GLY A 643 -13.32 -20.54 17.94
CA GLY A 643 -11.92 -20.61 17.53
C GLY A 643 -11.49 -19.29 16.89
N PHE A 644 -10.20 -19.14 16.66
CA PHE A 644 -9.69 -18.02 15.87
C PHE A 644 -10.07 -18.20 14.39
N SER A 645 -10.31 -17.09 13.69
CA SER A 645 -10.54 -17.09 12.25
C SER A 645 -9.27 -17.37 11.45
N ASP A 646 -8.11 -17.07 12.04
CA ASP A 646 -6.79 -17.38 11.50
C ASP A 646 -5.74 -17.50 12.63
N ILE A 647 -4.65 -18.25 12.37
CA ILE A 647 -3.52 -18.42 13.28
C ILE A 647 -2.22 -18.10 12.50
N VAL A 648 -1.70 -16.90 12.74
CA VAL A 648 -0.50 -16.37 12.11
C VAL A 648 0.71 -16.62 13.02
N VAL A 649 1.83 -17.10 12.45
CA VAL A 649 3.06 -17.37 13.20
C VAL A 649 4.23 -16.60 12.61
N ALA A 650 4.99 -15.93 13.46
CA ALA A 650 6.17 -15.16 13.06
C ALA A 650 7.23 -16.09 12.43
N GLY A 651 7.55 -15.87 11.15
CA GLY A 651 8.42 -16.76 10.35
C GLY A 651 7.68 -17.72 9.42
N GLY A 652 6.33 -17.76 9.47
CA GLY A 652 5.48 -18.59 8.61
C GLY A 652 5.40 -20.06 9.04
N THR A 653 4.52 -20.80 8.37
CA THR A 653 4.46 -22.28 8.42
C THR A 653 5.32 -22.87 7.31
N GLN A 654 6.00 -23.99 7.60
CA GLN A 654 6.63 -24.79 6.54
C GLN A 654 5.57 -25.71 5.90
N PRO A 655 5.71 -26.11 4.63
CA PRO A 655 4.84 -27.13 4.03
C PRO A 655 4.76 -28.39 4.91
N GLY A 656 3.56 -28.89 5.14
CA GLY A 656 3.30 -30.03 6.03
C GLY A 656 3.15 -29.67 7.51
N GLN A 657 3.05 -28.37 7.83
CA GLN A 657 2.78 -27.87 9.18
C GLN A 657 1.51 -27.04 9.20
N ARG A 658 0.56 -27.39 10.08
CA ARG A 658 -0.66 -26.59 10.28
C ARG A 658 -0.88 -26.31 11.75
N TYR A 659 -1.08 -25.03 12.10
CA TYR A 659 -1.46 -24.65 13.45
C TYR A 659 -2.97 -24.77 13.65
N GLY A 660 -3.39 -25.22 14.82
CA GLY A 660 -4.80 -25.39 15.19
C GLY A 660 -5.06 -25.09 16.67
N MET A 661 -6.33 -25.01 17.05
CA MET A 661 -6.74 -24.93 18.46
C MET A 661 -7.50 -26.21 18.84
N THR A 662 -6.98 -26.93 19.84
CA THR A 662 -7.61 -28.13 20.41
C THR A 662 -8.01 -27.88 21.86
N THR A 663 -9.13 -28.44 22.30
CA THR A 663 -9.56 -28.36 23.71
C THR A 663 -9.49 -29.73 24.39
N ILE A 664 -8.76 -29.82 25.49
CA ILE A 664 -8.64 -31.05 26.30
C ILE A 664 -9.16 -30.84 27.73
N ALA A 665 -9.46 -31.91 28.44
CA ALA A 665 -9.79 -31.84 29.87
C ALA A 665 -8.51 -31.71 30.71
N GLY A 666 -8.48 -30.73 31.63
CA GLY A 666 -7.31 -30.44 32.45
C GLY A 666 -7.33 -29.03 33.05
N GLY A 667 -6.23 -28.61 33.66
CA GLY A 667 -6.13 -27.28 34.27
C GLY A 667 -6.85 -27.15 35.61
N THR A 668 -6.96 -25.92 36.08
CA THR A 668 -7.58 -25.51 37.33
C THR A 668 -9.07 -25.23 37.15
N ASN A 669 -9.46 -24.71 35.98
CA ASN A 669 -10.85 -24.36 35.66
C ASN A 669 -11.58 -25.51 34.94
N GLY A 670 -10.86 -26.44 34.30
CA GLY A 670 -11.36 -27.77 33.90
C GLY A 670 -11.16 -28.15 32.44
N LYS A 671 -10.92 -27.17 31.57
CA LYS A 671 -10.56 -27.34 30.15
C LYS A 671 -9.30 -26.54 29.82
N LEU A 672 -8.40 -27.14 29.05
CA LEU A 672 -7.24 -26.46 28.48
C LEU A 672 -7.46 -26.21 27.00
N GLY A 673 -7.39 -24.94 26.59
CA GLY A 673 -7.29 -24.54 25.18
C GLY A 673 -5.84 -24.53 24.76
N GLN A 674 -5.47 -25.44 23.86
CA GLN A 674 -4.10 -25.63 23.39
C GLN A 674 -3.95 -25.25 21.93
N LEU A 675 -2.93 -24.46 21.63
CA LEU A 675 -2.38 -24.35 20.28
C LEU A 675 -1.70 -25.68 19.95
N THR A 676 -2.01 -26.30 18.82
CA THR A 676 -1.35 -27.50 18.29
C THR A 676 -0.59 -27.16 17.01
N LEU A 677 0.50 -27.89 16.75
CA LEU A 677 1.18 -27.89 15.45
C LEU A 677 1.09 -29.29 14.85
N ASP A 678 0.09 -29.49 13.99
CA ASP A 678 -0.25 -30.77 13.41
C ASP A 678 0.59 -31.03 12.15
N SER A 679 0.93 -32.31 11.93
CA SER A 679 1.74 -32.76 10.78
C SER A 679 0.83 -33.17 9.64
N VAL A 680 0.98 -32.51 8.48
CA VAL A 680 0.11 -32.67 7.31
C VAL A 680 0.91 -33.25 6.15
N LEU A 681 0.31 -34.14 5.35
CA LEU A 681 0.98 -34.65 4.15
C LEU A 681 1.06 -33.57 3.07
N VAL A 682 2.19 -33.54 2.36
CA VAL A 682 2.45 -32.63 1.25
C VAL A 682 2.48 -33.42 -0.06
N LEU A 683 1.78 -32.93 -1.07
CA LEU A 683 2.00 -33.34 -2.46
C LEU A 683 3.11 -32.48 -3.06
N GLU A 684 4.30 -33.05 -3.27
CA GLU A 684 5.34 -32.36 -4.01
C GLU A 684 5.20 -32.63 -5.51
N VAL A 685 5.25 -31.57 -6.32
CA VAL A 685 4.99 -31.58 -7.76
C VAL A 685 6.16 -30.91 -8.48
N ASN A 686 6.98 -31.67 -9.19
CA ASN A 686 8.11 -31.12 -9.93
C ASN A 686 7.69 -30.72 -11.36
N ARG A 687 7.72 -29.43 -11.67
CA ARG A 687 7.33 -28.87 -12.97
C ARG A 687 8.35 -29.10 -14.10
N GLU A 688 9.60 -29.45 -13.78
CA GLU A 688 10.63 -29.78 -14.78
C GLU A 688 10.53 -31.25 -15.20
N THR A 689 10.38 -32.16 -14.22
CA THR A 689 10.40 -33.62 -14.44
C THR A 689 9.01 -34.25 -14.55
N ASN A 690 7.94 -33.47 -14.32
CA ASN A 690 6.54 -33.92 -14.22
C ASN A 690 6.27 -34.91 -13.07
N ALA A 691 7.27 -35.14 -12.20
CA ALA A 691 7.18 -36.11 -11.11
C ALA A 691 6.31 -35.59 -9.96
N VAL A 692 5.52 -36.49 -9.37
CA VAL A 692 4.68 -36.23 -8.21
C VAL A 692 5.02 -37.21 -7.09
N ARG A 693 5.05 -36.74 -5.84
CA ARG A 693 5.21 -37.59 -4.65
C ARG A 693 4.42 -37.08 -3.46
N ILE A 694 3.87 -37.99 -2.66
CA ILE A 694 3.26 -37.65 -1.36
C ILE A 694 4.35 -37.80 -0.30
N MET A 695 4.58 -36.79 0.51
CA MET A 695 5.62 -36.80 1.54
C MET A 695 5.14 -36.29 2.89
N ASN A 696 5.81 -36.73 3.94
CA ASN A 696 5.66 -36.18 5.29
C ASN A 696 6.97 -35.46 5.65
N PRO A 697 7.08 -34.14 5.42
CA PRO A 697 8.37 -33.44 5.54
C PRO A 697 8.85 -33.29 6.98
N VAL A 698 7.94 -33.27 7.97
CA VAL A 698 8.25 -32.92 9.37
C VAL A 698 7.27 -33.58 10.36
N GLY A 699 7.68 -33.69 11.63
CA GLY A 699 6.79 -34.08 12.74
C GLY A 699 6.66 -35.58 12.96
N ASP A 700 5.46 -36.04 13.29
CA ASP A 700 5.16 -37.45 13.59
C ASP A 700 4.68 -38.22 12.34
N ALA A 701 4.66 -39.55 12.41
CA ALA A 701 4.23 -40.39 11.28
C ALA A 701 2.72 -40.27 11.01
N VAL A 702 2.34 -39.69 9.88
CA VAL A 702 0.93 -39.52 9.48
C VAL A 702 0.39 -40.83 8.92
N ASN A 703 -0.74 -41.30 9.48
CA ASN A 703 -1.45 -42.49 9.01
C ASN A 703 -2.57 -42.10 8.05
N PHE A 704 -2.71 -42.80 6.93
CA PHE A 704 -3.73 -42.55 5.93
C PHE A 704 -4.25 -43.86 5.31
N ASP A 705 -5.50 -43.86 4.87
CA ASP A 705 -6.19 -45.02 4.27
C ASP A 705 -6.88 -44.70 2.91
N GLY A 706 -6.61 -43.53 2.37
CA GLY A 706 -7.07 -43.09 1.06
C GLY A 706 -6.41 -41.78 0.67
N TYR A 707 -6.28 -41.50 -0.63
CA TYR A 707 -5.86 -40.20 -1.12
C TYR A 707 -6.49 -39.86 -2.47
N SER A 708 -6.59 -38.56 -2.75
CA SER A 708 -7.11 -38.01 -4.01
C SER A 708 -6.24 -36.83 -4.44
N ILE A 709 -5.76 -36.86 -5.67
CA ILE A 709 -5.12 -35.73 -6.36
C ILE A 709 -6.11 -35.27 -7.42
N LEU A 710 -6.60 -34.04 -7.30
CA LEU A 710 -7.63 -33.47 -8.17
C LEU A 710 -7.00 -32.39 -9.05
N SER A 711 -7.56 -32.18 -10.24
CA SER A 711 -7.17 -31.12 -11.18
C SER A 711 -8.41 -30.64 -11.94
N PRO A 712 -8.94 -29.44 -11.65
CA PRO A 712 -10.07 -28.89 -12.40
C PRO A 712 -9.76 -28.65 -13.89
N SER A 713 -8.49 -28.43 -14.24
CA SER A 713 -8.05 -28.07 -15.60
C SER A 713 -7.63 -29.27 -16.46
N GLY A 714 -7.50 -30.47 -15.88
CA GLY A 714 -7.12 -31.68 -16.61
C GLY A 714 -5.61 -31.92 -16.68
N SER A 715 -4.84 -31.40 -15.72
CA SER A 715 -3.37 -31.43 -15.64
C SER A 715 -2.78 -32.75 -15.12
N LEU A 716 -3.55 -33.84 -15.02
CA LEU A 716 -3.05 -35.14 -14.55
C LEU A 716 -2.84 -36.12 -15.70
N ASN A 717 -1.83 -36.98 -15.57
CA ASN A 717 -1.50 -38.01 -16.55
C ASN A 717 -1.68 -39.43 -15.94
N PRO A 718 -2.88 -40.03 -16.07
CA PRO A 718 -3.13 -41.41 -15.62
C PRO A 718 -2.23 -42.48 -16.25
N ALA A 719 -1.57 -42.20 -17.38
CA ALA A 719 -0.70 -43.16 -18.06
C ALA A 719 0.77 -43.12 -17.59
N ALA A 720 1.15 -42.11 -16.81
CA ALA A 720 2.47 -42.01 -16.18
C ALA A 720 2.39 -41.94 -14.63
N TRP A 721 1.18 -42.03 -14.08
CA TRP A 721 0.94 -42.26 -12.65
C TRP A 721 1.41 -43.66 -12.29
N THR A 722 2.26 -43.78 -11.28
CA THR A 722 2.70 -45.06 -10.69
C THR A 722 2.06 -45.17 -9.31
N SER A 723 0.86 -45.74 -9.25
CA SER A 723 0.06 -45.85 -8.03
C SER A 723 0.73 -46.73 -6.96
N LEU A 724 0.18 -46.74 -5.74
CA LEU A 724 0.61 -47.64 -4.67
C LEU A 724 0.19 -49.09 -4.94
N ASP A 725 -0.94 -49.32 -5.62
CA ASP A 725 -1.37 -50.64 -6.13
C ASP A 725 -0.39 -51.16 -7.21
N ASP A 726 0.00 -50.33 -8.18
CA ASP A 726 1.05 -50.63 -9.18
C ASP A 726 2.40 -50.97 -8.52
N GLN A 727 2.75 -50.26 -7.44
CA GLN A 727 3.93 -50.54 -6.61
C GLN A 727 3.77 -51.80 -5.73
N ASN A 728 2.64 -52.50 -5.82
CA ASN A 728 2.29 -53.71 -5.06
C ASN A 728 2.29 -53.47 -3.53
N VAL A 729 1.93 -52.26 -3.08
CA VAL A 729 1.79 -51.93 -1.66
C VAL A 729 0.49 -52.55 -1.13
N SER A 730 0.61 -53.60 -0.31
CA SER A 730 -0.52 -54.42 0.17
C SER A 730 -1.77 -53.62 0.58
N ASP A 731 -2.93 -54.11 0.16
CA ASP A 731 -4.28 -53.61 0.48
C ASP A 731 -4.64 -52.22 -0.06
N TRP A 732 -3.76 -51.56 -0.85
CA TRP A 732 -4.17 -50.44 -1.69
C TRP A 732 -4.95 -50.93 -2.91
N THR A 733 -5.74 -50.04 -3.52
CA THR A 733 -6.52 -50.31 -4.73
C THR A 733 -6.78 -49.02 -5.49
N GLU A 734 -6.51 -49.03 -6.80
CA GLU A 734 -6.84 -47.92 -7.69
C GLU A 734 -8.35 -47.69 -7.83
N ALA A 735 -8.75 -46.42 -7.77
CA ALA A 735 -9.96 -45.96 -8.44
C ALA A 735 -9.62 -45.54 -9.89
N ASN A 736 -10.64 -45.38 -10.74
CA ASN A 736 -10.44 -44.96 -12.13
C ASN A 736 -9.72 -43.60 -12.22
N GLY A 737 -8.44 -43.62 -12.58
CA GLY A 737 -7.65 -42.41 -12.88
C GLY A 737 -8.18 -41.68 -14.11
N THR A 738 -8.23 -40.35 -14.01
CA THR A 738 -8.64 -39.44 -15.08
C THR A 738 -7.71 -38.23 -15.10
N ALA A 739 -7.71 -37.46 -16.19
CA ALA A 739 -6.93 -36.21 -16.25
C ALA A 739 -7.32 -35.18 -15.17
N THR A 740 -8.49 -35.33 -14.56
CA THR A 740 -9.02 -34.43 -13.52
C THR A 740 -8.99 -34.99 -12.10
N ALA A 741 -8.69 -36.30 -11.93
CA ALA A 741 -8.63 -36.94 -10.62
C ALA A 741 -7.86 -38.27 -10.67
N LEU A 742 -6.89 -38.45 -9.78
CA LEU A 742 -6.19 -39.70 -9.47
C LEU A 742 -6.47 -40.05 -8.01
N ASN A 743 -6.95 -41.25 -7.71
CA ASN A 743 -7.39 -41.60 -6.36
C ASN A 743 -7.10 -43.07 -6.05
N GLU A 744 -6.65 -43.35 -4.83
CA GLU A 744 -6.52 -44.71 -4.30
C GLU A 744 -7.16 -44.81 -2.92
N LEU A 745 -7.60 -46.03 -2.57
CA LEU A 745 -8.21 -46.35 -1.30
C LEU A 745 -7.57 -47.60 -0.69
N LYS A 746 -7.57 -47.69 0.63
CA LYS A 746 -7.05 -48.81 1.42
C LYS A 746 -8.15 -49.38 2.34
N PRO A 747 -9.05 -50.25 1.85
CA PRO A 747 -10.35 -50.47 2.49
C PRO A 747 -10.37 -51.18 3.85
N THR A 748 -9.23 -51.72 4.29
CA THR A 748 -9.11 -52.69 5.41
C THR A 748 -8.12 -52.29 6.50
N SER A 749 -7.28 -51.29 6.24
CA SER A 749 -6.11 -50.93 7.07
C SER A 749 -5.59 -49.54 6.67
N SER A 750 -4.51 -49.08 7.30
CA SER A 750 -3.84 -47.82 6.97
C SER A 750 -2.39 -48.04 6.55
N SER A 751 -1.83 -47.09 5.80
CA SER A 751 -0.38 -46.92 5.62
C SER A 751 0.09 -45.72 6.46
N ALA A 752 1.38 -45.66 6.78
CA ALA A 752 1.98 -44.54 7.51
C ALA A 752 3.19 -43.99 6.75
N ILE A 753 3.27 -42.67 6.61
CA ILE A 753 4.46 -41.99 6.08
C ILE A 753 5.24 -41.41 7.25
N ALA A 754 6.43 -41.95 7.50
CA ALA A 754 7.32 -41.47 8.55
C ALA A 754 7.88 -40.08 8.22
N ASN A 755 8.34 -39.35 9.24
CA ASN A 755 9.02 -38.07 9.09
C ASN A 755 10.21 -38.17 8.10
N GLY A 756 10.24 -37.27 7.12
CA GLY A 756 11.23 -37.23 6.04
C GLY A 756 11.03 -38.28 4.94
N ALA A 757 10.01 -39.13 5.03
CA ALA A 757 9.72 -40.14 4.01
C ALA A 757 8.76 -39.61 2.92
N ALA A 758 8.85 -40.21 1.74
CA ALA A 758 8.01 -39.91 0.60
C ALA A 758 7.59 -41.19 -0.14
N LEU A 759 6.44 -41.13 -0.81
CA LEU A 759 5.89 -42.12 -1.73
C LEU A 759 5.84 -41.49 -3.12
N ASN A 760 6.65 -42.00 -4.04
CA ASN A 760 6.70 -41.50 -5.41
C ASN A 760 5.51 -42.03 -6.21
N LEU A 761 4.86 -41.16 -6.98
CA LEU A 761 3.67 -41.46 -7.79
C LEU A 761 3.92 -41.34 -9.30
N GLY A 762 5.19 -41.32 -9.72
CA GLY A 762 5.57 -41.24 -11.13
C GLY A 762 5.34 -39.85 -11.76
N GLY A 763 5.28 -39.81 -13.08
CA GLY A 763 5.12 -38.60 -13.90
C GLY A 763 3.67 -38.10 -13.98
N ALA A 764 2.97 -38.07 -12.85
CA ALA A 764 1.53 -37.91 -12.79
C ALA A 764 1.03 -36.48 -13.12
N TYR A 765 1.90 -35.47 -13.15
CA TYR A 765 1.55 -34.09 -13.50
C TYR A 765 1.89 -33.80 -14.95
N GLN A 766 0.90 -33.44 -15.76
CA GLN A 766 1.06 -33.03 -17.15
C GLN A 766 0.05 -31.92 -17.46
N PRO A 767 0.35 -30.66 -17.10
CA PRO A 767 -0.50 -29.54 -17.47
C PRO A 767 -0.61 -29.44 -18.99
N ALA A 768 -1.79 -29.05 -19.47
CA ALA A 768 -1.93 -28.67 -20.87
C ALA A 768 -0.98 -27.50 -21.18
N ALA A 769 -0.43 -27.46 -22.39
CA ALA A 769 0.35 -26.30 -22.82
C ALA A 769 -0.54 -25.04 -22.69
N PRO A 770 -0.11 -24.01 -21.95
CA PRO A 770 -0.91 -22.81 -21.73
C PRO A 770 -1.27 -22.15 -23.06
N ALA A 771 -2.41 -21.45 -23.08
CA ALA A 771 -2.87 -20.70 -24.25
C ALA A 771 -2.41 -19.23 -24.24
N GLU A 772 -2.00 -18.73 -23.08
CA GLU A 772 -1.56 -17.35 -22.84
C GLU A 772 -0.37 -17.33 -21.87
N PHE A 773 0.51 -16.36 -22.04
CA PHE A 773 1.64 -16.10 -21.16
C PHE A 773 1.21 -15.53 -19.79
N GLY A 774 1.87 -15.92 -18.71
CA GLY A 774 1.61 -15.48 -17.34
C GLY A 774 0.57 -16.30 -16.57
N VAL A 775 -0.18 -17.17 -17.24
CA VAL A 775 -1.17 -18.06 -16.59
C VAL A 775 -0.46 -19.15 -15.80
N ASP A 776 -0.73 -19.24 -14.49
CA ASP A 776 -0.19 -20.29 -13.63
C ASP A 776 -0.77 -21.67 -13.99
N LEU A 777 0.08 -22.69 -13.94
CA LEU A 777 -0.23 -24.09 -14.24
C LEU A 777 -0.56 -24.90 -12.96
N SER A 778 -0.61 -24.23 -11.81
CA SER A 778 -0.73 -24.82 -10.48
C SER A 778 -2.19 -25.02 -10.06
N ASP A 779 -2.89 -25.98 -10.69
CA ASP A 779 -4.32 -26.21 -10.46
C ASP A 779 -4.66 -27.44 -9.59
N LEU A 780 -3.66 -28.17 -9.10
CA LEU A 780 -3.91 -29.38 -8.32
C LEU A 780 -4.50 -29.07 -6.93
N ALA A 781 -5.35 -29.98 -6.44
CA ALA A 781 -5.73 -30.09 -5.03
C ALA A 781 -5.38 -31.48 -4.50
N PHE A 782 -5.06 -31.60 -3.21
CA PHE A 782 -4.61 -32.85 -2.59
C PHE A 782 -5.36 -33.11 -1.28
N GLU A 783 -6.01 -34.28 -1.22
CA GLU A 783 -6.77 -34.74 -0.06
C GLU A 783 -6.33 -36.15 0.34
N TYR A 784 -6.36 -36.45 1.64
CA TYR A 784 -6.14 -37.81 2.15
C TYR A 784 -7.07 -38.12 3.31
N SER A 785 -7.49 -39.39 3.43
CA SER A 785 -8.33 -39.84 4.54
C SER A 785 -7.50 -40.46 5.66
N LEU A 786 -7.89 -40.17 6.90
CA LEU A 786 -7.37 -40.78 8.11
C LEU A 786 -8.21 -42.02 8.47
N PRO A 787 -7.65 -43.00 9.23
CA PRO A 787 -8.39 -44.18 9.70
C PRO A 787 -9.56 -43.89 10.66
N SER A 788 -9.74 -42.63 11.07
CA SER A 788 -10.92 -42.12 11.77
C SER A 788 -12.14 -41.93 10.84
N GLY A 789 -11.94 -41.96 9.51
CA GLY A 789 -12.92 -41.57 8.49
C GLY A 789 -12.93 -40.06 8.20
N GLU A 790 -11.98 -39.31 8.74
CA GLU A 790 -11.79 -37.88 8.49
C GLU A 790 -11.00 -37.64 7.19
N VAL A 791 -11.35 -36.61 6.42
CA VAL A 791 -10.63 -36.20 5.21
C VAL A 791 -9.87 -34.91 5.49
N ILE A 792 -8.57 -34.93 5.25
CA ILE A 792 -7.65 -33.82 5.47
C ILE A 792 -7.25 -33.23 4.12
N GLN A 793 -7.37 -31.92 3.98
CA GLN A 793 -6.73 -31.15 2.91
C GLN A 793 -5.22 -31.16 3.18
N GLY A 794 -4.46 -31.84 2.32
CA GLY A 794 -3.00 -31.81 2.35
C GLY A 794 -2.47 -30.51 1.76
N ASP A 795 -1.20 -30.21 2.02
CA ASP A 795 -0.54 -29.07 1.39
C ASP A 795 0.04 -29.49 0.02
N ILE A 796 0.35 -28.52 -0.84
CA ILE A 796 0.99 -28.78 -2.14
C ILE A 796 2.23 -27.92 -2.28
N SER A 797 3.34 -28.55 -2.64
CA SER A 797 4.63 -27.90 -2.87
C SER A 797 5.05 -28.09 -4.32
N TYR A 798 4.92 -27.07 -5.15
CA TYR A 798 5.40 -27.14 -6.53
C TYR A 798 6.85 -26.68 -6.62
N VAL A 799 7.72 -27.57 -7.13
CA VAL A 799 9.16 -27.37 -7.27
C VAL A 799 9.58 -27.38 -8.75
N GLY A 800 10.81 -26.95 -9.04
CA GLY A 800 11.35 -26.90 -10.41
C GLY A 800 10.99 -25.61 -11.19
N ASN A 801 11.89 -25.23 -12.10
CA ASN A 801 11.94 -23.98 -12.84
C ASN A 801 11.35 -24.13 -14.26
N ASN A 802 10.05 -24.41 -14.31
CA ASN A 802 9.28 -24.45 -15.55
C ASN A 802 7.99 -23.64 -15.36
N TYR A 803 8.14 -22.32 -15.26
CA TYR A 803 7.04 -21.37 -15.10
C TYR A 803 6.59 -20.81 -16.45
N ASN A 804 5.29 -20.64 -16.65
CA ASN A 804 4.73 -19.93 -17.81
C ASN A 804 4.84 -18.39 -17.65
N ASN A 805 6.01 -17.88 -17.30
CA ASN A 805 6.21 -16.44 -17.01
C ASN A 805 7.68 -16.03 -17.30
N LEU A 806 7.97 -14.73 -17.14
CA LEU A 806 9.31 -14.21 -16.97
C LEU A 806 9.76 -14.47 -15.52
N VAL A 807 10.95 -15.03 -15.35
CA VAL A 807 11.45 -15.53 -14.06
C VAL A 807 12.79 -14.89 -13.73
N LEU A 808 12.90 -14.31 -12.55
CA LEU A 808 14.16 -13.89 -11.94
C LEU A 808 14.62 -14.99 -10.97
N THR A 809 15.63 -15.75 -11.36
CA THR A 809 16.29 -16.71 -10.48
C THR A 809 17.44 -16.02 -9.75
N ILE A 810 17.49 -16.15 -8.42
CA ILE A 810 18.51 -15.58 -7.53
C ILE A 810 19.21 -16.71 -6.77
N ASP A 811 20.53 -16.76 -6.83
CA ASP A 811 21.32 -17.58 -5.91
C ASP A 811 21.68 -16.77 -4.66
N PRO A 812 21.03 -17.02 -3.50
CA PRO A 812 21.27 -16.26 -2.27
C PRO A 812 22.66 -16.51 -1.66
N THR A 813 23.40 -17.53 -2.13
CA THR A 813 24.73 -17.87 -1.62
C THR A 813 25.85 -17.12 -2.33
N THR A 814 25.69 -16.83 -3.63
CA THR A 814 26.65 -16.07 -4.44
C THR A 814 26.22 -14.62 -4.68
N GLY A 815 24.92 -14.33 -4.60
CA GLY A 815 24.32 -13.04 -4.97
C GLY A 815 23.97 -12.94 -6.46
N SER A 816 24.28 -13.97 -7.25
CA SER A 816 24.07 -13.99 -8.69
C SER A 816 22.57 -13.99 -9.05
N ALA A 817 22.21 -13.38 -10.17
CA ALA A 817 20.85 -13.27 -10.67
C ALA A 817 20.75 -13.57 -12.18
N GLN A 818 19.69 -14.26 -12.60
CA GLN A 818 19.39 -14.55 -14.01
C GLN A 818 17.92 -14.21 -14.29
N LEU A 819 17.65 -13.42 -15.34
CA LEU A 819 16.31 -13.12 -15.84
C LEU A 819 16.03 -13.98 -17.08
N LYS A 820 15.02 -14.85 -17.03
CA LYS A 820 14.74 -15.85 -18.07
C LYS A 820 13.26 -15.92 -18.43
N ASN A 821 12.95 -15.88 -19.72
CA ASN A 821 11.62 -16.26 -20.20
C ASN A 821 11.52 -17.79 -20.16
N GLN A 822 10.78 -18.33 -19.18
CA GLN A 822 10.59 -19.77 -19.02
C GLN A 822 9.32 -20.29 -19.71
N SER A 823 8.48 -19.39 -20.24
CA SER A 823 7.26 -19.77 -20.93
C SER A 823 7.53 -20.48 -22.25
N GLY A 824 6.50 -21.16 -22.79
CA GLY A 824 6.49 -21.70 -24.15
C GLY A 824 6.30 -20.65 -25.25
N PHE A 825 6.28 -19.35 -24.90
CA PHE A 825 5.98 -18.24 -25.80
C PHE A 825 7.19 -17.34 -26.04
N GLU A 826 7.20 -16.65 -27.17
CA GLU A 826 8.01 -15.45 -27.37
C GLU A 826 7.26 -14.25 -26.79
N ILE A 827 7.95 -13.39 -26.04
CA ILE A 827 7.38 -12.16 -25.47
C ILE A 827 8.16 -10.94 -25.93
N ALA A 828 7.47 -9.81 -26.09
CA ALA A 828 8.04 -8.53 -26.44
C ALA A 828 8.05 -7.65 -25.18
N VAL A 829 9.23 -7.28 -24.66
CA VAL A 829 9.40 -6.56 -23.38
C VAL A 829 9.86 -5.12 -23.62
N GLU A 830 9.30 -4.18 -22.87
CA GLU A 830 9.60 -2.75 -22.95
C GLU A 830 10.29 -2.18 -21.71
N ALA A 831 10.10 -2.82 -20.56
CA ALA A 831 10.73 -2.47 -19.30
C ALA A 831 10.74 -3.67 -18.36
N TYR A 832 11.66 -3.67 -17.39
CA TYR A 832 11.57 -4.54 -16.22
C TYR A 832 12.05 -3.81 -14.96
N GLN A 833 11.58 -4.26 -13.82
CA GLN A 833 11.85 -3.70 -12.50
C GLN A 833 12.02 -4.84 -11.50
N VAL A 834 13.02 -4.73 -10.65
CA VAL A 834 13.19 -5.60 -9.48
C VAL A 834 13.21 -4.73 -8.24
N SER A 835 12.31 -4.97 -7.29
CA SER A 835 12.19 -4.21 -6.04
C SER A 835 12.51 -5.07 -4.81
N SER A 836 12.80 -4.43 -3.68
CA SER A 836 13.06 -5.05 -2.37
C SER A 836 12.60 -4.11 -1.25
N GLY A 837 11.68 -4.57 -0.40
CA GLY A 837 11.22 -3.77 0.75
C GLY A 837 12.31 -3.54 1.80
N SER A 838 13.20 -4.51 1.99
CA SER A 838 14.30 -4.48 2.96
C SER A 838 15.58 -3.83 2.46
N GLY A 839 15.70 -3.56 1.15
CA GLY A 839 16.90 -2.97 0.55
C GLY A 839 17.99 -3.98 0.22
N SER A 840 17.62 -5.20 -0.21
CA SER A 840 18.54 -6.32 -0.43
C SER A 840 19.21 -6.34 -1.82
N LEU A 841 18.94 -5.37 -2.70
CA LEU A 841 19.58 -5.28 -4.02
C LEU A 841 20.95 -4.59 -3.95
N SER A 842 21.82 -4.96 -4.88
CA SER A 842 23.19 -4.44 -5.03
C SER A 842 23.35 -3.77 -6.41
N PRO A 843 23.00 -2.48 -6.57
CA PRO A 843 23.15 -1.76 -7.84
C PRO A 843 24.55 -1.84 -8.45
N THR A 844 25.60 -1.85 -7.61
CA THR A 844 27.00 -1.95 -8.08
C THR A 844 27.41 -3.37 -8.50
N GLY A 845 26.55 -4.37 -8.27
CA GLY A 845 26.75 -5.75 -8.70
C GLY A 845 25.79 -6.17 -9.82
N TRP A 846 24.76 -5.37 -10.11
CA TRP A 846 23.87 -5.55 -11.24
C TRP A 846 24.65 -5.45 -12.55
N SER A 847 24.33 -6.31 -13.51
CA SER A 847 24.74 -6.19 -14.91
C SER A 847 23.47 -6.03 -15.74
N SER A 848 23.10 -4.78 -16.01
CA SER A 848 21.91 -4.42 -16.77
C SER A 848 21.95 -4.97 -18.21
N LEU A 849 20.81 -4.94 -18.92
CA LEU A 849 20.76 -5.22 -20.35
C LEU A 849 21.50 -4.14 -21.15
N ASP A 850 21.48 -2.88 -20.71
CA ASP A 850 22.33 -1.80 -21.23
C ASP A 850 23.84 -2.09 -21.05
N ASP A 851 24.29 -2.51 -19.85
CA ASP A 851 25.68 -2.98 -19.62
C ASP A 851 26.07 -4.16 -20.52
N GLN A 852 25.11 -5.05 -20.81
CA GLN A 852 25.28 -6.17 -21.75
C GLN A 852 25.27 -5.74 -23.23
N GLY A 853 25.01 -4.46 -23.52
CA GLY A 853 24.99 -3.88 -24.86
C GLY A 853 23.71 -4.20 -25.65
N VAL A 854 22.61 -4.54 -24.98
CA VAL A 854 21.30 -4.74 -25.61
C VAL A 854 20.73 -3.37 -25.98
N ALA A 855 20.54 -3.13 -27.28
CA ALA A 855 20.28 -1.79 -27.79
C ALA A 855 19.00 -1.14 -27.25
N SER A 856 19.10 0.17 -26.95
CA SER A 856 18.00 1.05 -26.53
C SER A 856 17.38 0.77 -25.16
N TRP A 857 17.99 -0.10 -24.35
CA TRP A 857 17.75 -0.15 -22.91
C TRP A 857 18.54 0.95 -22.19
N ALA A 858 18.08 1.35 -21.01
CA ALA A 858 18.80 2.24 -20.11
C ALA A 858 18.36 1.99 -18.65
N GLU A 859 19.32 2.08 -17.73
CA GLU A 859 19.07 2.03 -16.29
C GLU A 859 18.29 3.26 -15.81
N ALA A 860 17.25 3.03 -15.00
CA ALA A 860 16.40 4.06 -14.45
C ALA A 860 16.53 4.12 -12.91
N ASN A 861 17.27 5.12 -12.44
CA ASN A 861 17.48 5.48 -11.03
C ASN A 861 17.68 4.28 -10.05
N PRO A 862 18.73 3.45 -10.23
CA PRO A 862 18.93 2.23 -9.44
C PRO A 862 19.35 2.50 -7.97
N SER A 863 18.84 1.68 -7.06
CA SER A 863 18.99 1.79 -5.61
C SER A 863 18.97 0.41 -4.93
N SER A 864 19.33 0.34 -3.64
CA SER A 864 19.26 -0.91 -2.86
C SER A 864 17.83 -1.49 -2.73
N ASN A 865 16.81 -0.64 -2.90
CA ASN A 865 15.40 -1.03 -2.81
C ASN A 865 14.75 -1.29 -4.17
N ARG A 866 15.39 -0.91 -5.27
CA ARG A 866 14.85 -1.08 -6.62
C ARG A 866 15.93 -0.88 -7.69
N VAL A 867 15.97 -1.77 -8.67
CA VAL A 867 16.59 -1.52 -9.98
C VAL A 867 15.51 -1.56 -11.05
N THR A 868 15.58 -0.67 -12.03
CA THR A 868 14.62 -0.60 -13.13
C THR A 868 15.36 -0.33 -14.43
N GLU A 869 14.92 -0.97 -15.50
CA GLU A 869 15.46 -0.78 -16.84
C GLU A 869 14.33 -0.50 -17.82
N LEU A 870 14.46 0.57 -18.60
CA LEU A 870 13.45 1.08 -19.52
C LEU A 870 13.99 1.04 -20.96
N ARG A 871 13.15 0.63 -21.93
CA ARG A 871 13.53 0.64 -23.34
C ARG A 871 12.95 1.84 -24.08
N ALA A 872 13.84 2.77 -24.46
CA ALA A 872 13.49 4.05 -25.09
C ALA A 872 12.76 3.90 -26.44
N VAL A 873 13.08 2.87 -27.23
CA VAL A 873 12.48 2.68 -28.56
C VAL A 873 11.99 1.24 -28.71
N GLY A 874 10.71 1.07 -29.05
CA GLY A 874 10.10 -0.24 -29.32
C GLY A 874 10.21 -1.26 -28.17
N THR A 875 10.29 -2.54 -28.55
CA THR A 875 10.33 -3.72 -27.67
C THR A 875 11.58 -4.58 -27.94
N GLU A 876 12.10 -5.24 -26.91
CA GLU A 876 13.06 -6.35 -27.05
C GLU A 876 12.34 -7.69 -27.10
N THR A 877 12.81 -8.62 -27.93
CA THR A 877 12.13 -9.93 -28.10
C THR A 877 12.82 -11.00 -27.28
N PHE A 878 12.16 -11.47 -26.22
CA PHE A 878 12.65 -12.60 -25.41
C PHE A 878 11.98 -13.87 -25.92
N ALA A 879 12.70 -14.66 -26.72
CA ALA A 879 12.23 -15.97 -27.15
C ALA A 879 12.08 -16.93 -25.95
N SER A 880 11.30 -18.01 -26.12
CA SER A 880 11.18 -19.07 -25.13
C SER A 880 12.55 -19.64 -24.76
N GLY A 881 12.86 -19.66 -23.47
CA GLY A 881 14.14 -20.12 -22.92
C GLY A 881 15.27 -19.08 -22.91
N THR A 882 15.11 -17.89 -23.51
CA THR A 882 16.11 -16.81 -23.47
C THR A 882 16.37 -16.38 -22.03
N ALA A 883 17.66 -16.27 -21.67
CA ALA A 883 18.13 -15.88 -20.35
C ALA A 883 19.18 -14.76 -20.45
N PHE A 884 19.16 -13.84 -19.48
CA PHE A 884 20.11 -12.75 -19.29
C PHE A 884 20.73 -12.86 -17.90
N GLU A 885 22.05 -12.79 -17.80
CA GLU A 885 22.76 -12.81 -16.52
C GLU A 885 22.80 -11.40 -15.95
N LEU A 886 22.08 -11.14 -14.85
CA LEU A 886 21.98 -9.82 -14.22
C LEU A 886 23.09 -9.54 -13.20
N GLY A 887 24.19 -10.30 -13.26
CA GLY A 887 25.33 -10.17 -12.35
C GLY A 887 25.01 -10.53 -10.90
N ASN A 888 25.76 -9.96 -9.96
CA ASN A 888 25.56 -10.10 -8.52
C ASN A 888 24.54 -9.07 -8.00
N LEU A 889 23.33 -9.12 -8.55
CA LEU A 889 22.24 -8.18 -8.22
C LEU A 889 21.76 -8.31 -6.77
N PHE A 890 21.91 -9.47 -6.14
CA PHE A 890 21.43 -9.71 -4.77
C PHE A 890 22.56 -9.61 -3.74
N THR A 891 22.29 -8.93 -2.63
CA THR A 891 23.23 -8.83 -1.51
C THR A 891 23.24 -10.16 -0.73
N VAL A 892 24.37 -10.86 -0.73
CA VAL A 892 24.52 -12.14 0.01
C VAL A 892 24.19 -11.96 1.49
N GLY A 893 23.23 -12.76 1.98
CA GLY A 893 22.70 -12.65 3.35
C GLY A 893 21.60 -11.59 3.54
N GLY A 894 21.15 -10.93 2.47
CA GLY A 894 19.95 -10.08 2.47
C GLY A 894 18.66 -10.88 2.64
N THR A 895 17.54 -10.17 2.80
CA THR A 895 16.20 -10.78 2.90
C THR A 895 15.77 -11.30 1.54
N GLN A 896 15.12 -12.47 1.51
CA GLN A 896 14.54 -13.03 0.29
C GLN A 896 13.16 -12.40 0.01
N ASP A 897 13.17 -11.12 -0.34
CA ASP A 897 11.97 -10.26 -0.49
C ASP A 897 11.88 -9.54 -1.83
N LEU A 898 12.55 -10.06 -2.87
CA LEU A 898 12.52 -9.44 -4.19
C LEU A 898 11.19 -9.68 -4.90
N GLU A 899 10.70 -8.67 -5.59
CA GLU A 899 9.59 -8.76 -6.55
C GLU A 899 10.11 -8.41 -7.95
N LEU A 900 9.66 -9.14 -8.98
CA LEU A 900 9.91 -8.84 -10.39
C LEU A 900 8.62 -8.29 -11.01
N GLN A 901 8.72 -7.14 -11.67
CA GLN A 901 7.67 -6.56 -12.52
C GLN A 901 8.23 -6.28 -13.92
N PHE A 902 7.41 -6.36 -14.95
CA PHE A 902 7.83 -6.06 -16.32
C PHE A 902 6.66 -5.56 -17.17
N LEU A 903 6.99 -4.91 -18.29
CA LEU A 903 6.03 -4.28 -19.18
C LEU A 903 6.15 -4.93 -20.57
N LEU A 904 5.04 -5.44 -21.11
CA LEU A 904 5.03 -6.00 -22.46
C LEU A 904 4.71 -4.94 -23.53
N GLY A 905 5.07 -5.27 -24.78
CA GLY A 905 4.84 -4.41 -25.94
C GLY A 905 3.37 -4.13 -26.19
N GLY A 906 2.99 -2.85 -26.07
CA GLY A 906 1.60 -2.41 -26.25
C GLY A 906 0.65 -2.73 -25.09
N GLU A 907 1.17 -3.06 -23.90
CA GLU A 907 0.37 -3.17 -22.68
C GLU A 907 0.59 -1.93 -21.78
N ASP A 908 -0.50 -1.34 -21.28
CA ASP A 908 -0.42 -0.12 -20.46
C ASP A 908 -0.21 -0.39 -18.97
N GLN A 909 -0.07 -1.66 -18.57
CA GLN A 909 0.03 -2.09 -17.17
C GLN A 909 1.21 -3.05 -16.98
N LEU A 910 1.88 -2.95 -15.82
CA LEU A 910 2.92 -3.90 -15.44
C LEU A 910 2.33 -5.28 -15.15
N ARG A 911 3.03 -6.33 -15.60
CA ARG A 911 2.80 -7.71 -15.18
C ARG A 911 3.81 -8.11 -14.11
N THR A 912 3.37 -8.90 -13.14
CA THR A 912 4.24 -9.49 -12.11
C THR A 912 4.91 -10.76 -12.65
N GLY A 913 6.22 -10.83 -12.53
CA GLY A 913 7.04 -12.01 -12.83
C GLY A 913 7.20 -12.93 -11.63
N VAL A 914 7.88 -14.05 -11.84
CA VAL A 914 8.21 -14.99 -10.75
C VAL A 914 9.62 -14.69 -10.24
N VAL A 915 9.79 -14.64 -8.92
CA VAL A 915 11.11 -14.67 -8.29
C VAL A 915 11.34 -16.05 -7.68
N HIS A 916 12.50 -16.65 -7.98
CA HIS A 916 12.89 -17.97 -7.47
C HIS A 916 14.25 -17.88 -6.76
N TYR A 917 14.32 -18.30 -5.50
CA TYR A 917 15.58 -18.40 -4.76
C TYR A 917 16.15 -19.81 -4.82
N GLY A 918 17.27 -19.98 -5.52
CA GLY A 918 17.90 -21.27 -5.74
C GLY A 918 19.21 -21.11 -6.51
N ALA A 919 20.04 -22.16 -6.53
CA ALA A 919 21.25 -22.14 -7.32
C ALA A 919 20.91 -21.92 -8.80
N ILE A 920 21.44 -20.85 -9.42
CA ILE A 920 21.32 -20.64 -10.85
C ILE A 920 22.07 -21.77 -11.53
N GLY A 921 21.33 -22.66 -12.19
CA GLY A 921 21.91 -23.74 -12.94
C GLY A 921 22.76 -23.19 -14.08
N THR A 922 24.08 -23.25 -13.95
CA THR A 922 24.95 -23.26 -15.12
C THR A 922 24.44 -24.36 -16.04
N ALA A 923 24.21 -24.08 -17.32
CA ALA A 923 23.68 -25.06 -18.25
C ALA A 923 24.64 -26.26 -18.29
N THR A 924 24.31 -27.38 -17.64
CA THR A 924 25.18 -28.56 -17.63
C THR A 924 24.92 -29.38 -18.89
N LEU A 925 26.01 -29.84 -19.51
CA LEU A 925 25.89 -30.92 -20.48
C LEU A 925 25.66 -32.23 -19.70
N PRO A 926 24.80 -33.15 -20.16
CA PRO A 926 24.71 -34.46 -19.55
C PRO A 926 26.10 -35.11 -19.53
N GLY A 927 26.62 -35.44 -18.34
CA GLY A 927 27.98 -35.92 -18.15
C GLY A 927 29.03 -34.89 -17.76
N ASP A 928 28.73 -33.59 -17.72
CA ASP A 928 29.61 -32.53 -17.16
C ASP A 928 29.48 -32.49 -15.63
N TYR A 929 29.99 -33.54 -14.99
CA TYR A 929 29.93 -33.77 -13.55
C TYR A 929 30.79 -32.81 -12.72
N ASN A 930 31.74 -32.10 -13.33
CA ASN A 930 32.48 -31.00 -12.67
C ASN A 930 31.92 -29.60 -13.00
N ARG A 931 30.91 -29.51 -13.88
CA ARG A 931 30.16 -28.31 -14.26
C ARG A 931 31.02 -27.18 -14.84
N ASN A 932 32.04 -27.53 -15.63
CA ASN A 932 32.93 -26.55 -16.26
C ASN A 932 32.49 -26.10 -17.66
N GLY A 933 31.40 -26.68 -18.19
CA GLY A 933 30.86 -26.43 -19.52
C GLY A 933 31.41 -27.33 -20.62
N VAL A 934 32.20 -28.36 -20.28
CA VAL A 934 32.82 -29.32 -21.19
C VAL A 934 32.77 -30.72 -20.59
N VAL A 935 32.25 -31.69 -21.34
CA VAL A 935 32.29 -33.11 -20.92
C VAL A 935 33.63 -33.71 -21.31
N ASP A 936 34.57 -33.82 -20.37
CA ASP A 936 35.91 -34.38 -20.60
C ASP A 936 36.36 -35.44 -19.58
N ALA A 937 37.69 -35.67 -19.47
CA ALA A 937 38.27 -36.68 -18.60
C ALA A 937 38.28 -36.27 -17.10
N ALA A 938 38.07 -34.99 -16.78
CA ALA A 938 37.84 -34.51 -15.42
C ALA A 938 36.52 -35.06 -14.87
N ASP A 939 35.44 -35.05 -15.67
CA ASP A 939 34.12 -35.57 -15.28
C ASP A 939 34.14 -37.07 -15.01
N TYR A 940 34.85 -37.82 -15.86
CA TYR A 940 35.10 -39.24 -15.61
C TYR A 940 35.76 -39.48 -14.25
N THR A 941 36.59 -38.55 -13.78
CA THR A 941 37.24 -38.63 -12.48
C THR A 941 36.24 -38.39 -11.36
N VAL A 942 35.31 -37.43 -11.51
CA VAL A 942 34.20 -37.20 -10.55
C VAL A 942 33.30 -38.43 -10.45
N TRP A 943 32.86 -39.00 -11.58
CA TRP A 943 32.07 -40.25 -11.59
C TRP A 943 32.82 -41.40 -10.92
N LYS A 944 34.08 -41.63 -11.33
CA LYS A 944 34.87 -42.77 -10.87
C LYS A 944 35.17 -42.72 -9.37
N ASP A 945 35.45 -41.53 -8.85
CA ASP A 945 35.83 -41.37 -7.45
C ASP A 945 34.59 -41.42 -6.51
N ASN A 946 33.37 -41.26 -7.06
CA ASN A 946 32.10 -41.40 -6.33
C ASN A 946 31.27 -42.65 -6.73
N PHE A 947 31.81 -43.58 -7.51
CA PHE A 947 31.08 -44.77 -7.98
C PHE A 947 30.55 -45.63 -6.82
N GLY A 948 29.23 -45.91 -6.83
CA GLY A 948 28.51 -46.61 -5.77
C GLY A 948 28.07 -45.71 -4.61
N SER A 949 28.24 -44.39 -4.71
CA SER A 949 27.73 -43.42 -3.75
C SER A 949 26.22 -43.25 -3.86
N ASN A 950 25.58 -43.07 -2.71
CA ASN A 950 24.16 -42.74 -2.53
C ASN A 950 23.98 -41.50 -1.62
N SER A 951 25.01 -40.63 -1.55
CA SER A 951 25.01 -39.45 -0.68
C SER A 951 25.82 -38.26 -1.22
N ALA A 952 26.91 -38.52 -1.94
CA ALA A 952 27.53 -37.56 -2.86
C ALA A 952 27.07 -37.93 -4.28
N LEU A 953 26.17 -37.14 -4.86
CA LEU A 953 25.45 -37.46 -6.11
C LEU A 953 25.87 -36.55 -7.28
N ASP A 954 27.02 -35.89 -7.20
CA ASP A 954 27.51 -34.93 -8.21
C ASP A 954 27.70 -35.55 -9.62
N ALA A 955 27.75 -36.89 -9.70
CA ALA A 955 27.81 -37.66 -10.94
C ALA A 955 26.67 -38.68 -11.09
N ASP A 956 25.52 -38.47 -10.43
CA ASP A 956 24.27 -39.17 -10.73
C ASP A 956 23.64 -38.46 -11.93
N GLY A 957 23.96 -38.92 -13.13
CA GLY A 957 23.51 -38.30 -14.38
C GLY A 957 22.08 -38.70 -14.78
N ASN A 958 21.45 -39.61 -14.04
CA ASN A 958 20.07 -40.05 -14.28
C ASN A 958 19.12 -39.82 -13.09
N ASP A 959 19.60 -39.13 -12.04
CA ASP A 959 18.87 -38.72 -10.84
C ASP A 959 18.14 -39.86 -10.10
N ASN A 960 18.70 -41.08 -10.12
CA ASN A 960 18.07 -42.25 -9.48
C ASN A 960 18.43 -42.42 -7.99
N GLY A 961 19.34 -41.59 -7.46
CA GLY A 961 19.84 -41.64 -6.09
C GLY A 961 21.08 -42.52 -5.88
N VAL A 962 21.69 -43.06 -6.94
CA VAL A 962 22.92 -43.85 -6.86
C VAL A 962 23.80 -43.72 -8.12
N ILE A 963 25.07 -43.35 -7.91
CA ILE A 963 26.06 -43.26 -8.99
C ILE A 963 26.49 -44.68 -9.41
N ASP A 964 26.10 -45.11 -10.61
CA ASP A 964 26.40 -46.45 -11.13
C ASP A 964 26.91 -46.48 -12.60
N ALA A 965 26.67 -47.59 -13.30
CA ALA A 965 27.11 -47.79 -14.69
C ALA A 965 26.20 -47.11 -15.74
N ALA A 966 24.99 -46.71 -15.37
CA ALA A 966 24.12 -45.88 -16.19
C ALA A 966 24.73 -44.48 -16.37
N ASP A 967 25.23 -43.88 -15.30
CA ASP A 967 25.86 -42.55 -15.32
C ASP A 967 27.14 -42.53 -16.15
N TYR A 968 27.95 -43.58 -16.02
CA TYR A 968 29.09 -43.78 -16.92
C TYR A 968 28.70 -43.74 -18.40
N THR A 969 27.53 -44.28 -18.73
CA THR A 969 27.02 -44.29 -20.11
C THR A 969 26.62 -42.88 -20.55
N ILE A 970 26.01 -42.10 -19.67
CA ILE A 970 25.65 -40.69 -19.91
C ILE A 970 26.89 -39.83 -20.16
N TRP A 971 27.92 -39.92 -19.31
CA TRP A 971 29.21 -39.26 -19.56
C TRP A 971 29.83 -39.70 -20.90
N LYS A 972 29.88 -41.02 -21.14
CA LYS A 972 30.54 -41.58 -22.32
C LYS A 972 29.87 -41.17 -23.63
N ASP A 973 28.54 -41.09 -23.65
CA ASP A 973 27.77 -40.78 -24.85
C ASP A 973 27.76 -39.26 -25.17
N ASN A 974 28.19 -38.43 -24.21
CA ASN A 974 28.33 -36.97 -24.36
C ASN A 974 29.79 -36.47 -24.38
N PHE A 975 30.78 -37.36 -24.24
CA PHE A 975 32.19 -36.99 -24.16
C PHE A 975 32.66 -36.15 -25.37
N GLY A 976 33.23 -34.98 -25.09
CA GLY A 976 33.67 -34.01 -26.08
C GLY A 976 32.63 -32.95 -26.45
N ASN A 977 31.42 -32.99 -25.89
CA ASN A 977 30.47 -31.89 -25.99
C ASN A 977 30.97 -30.68 -25.18
N THR A 978 30.72 -29.47 -25.72
CA THR A 978 31.10 -28.18 -25.11
C THR A 978 29.94 -27.20 -25.24
N LEU A 979 29.66 -26.41 -24.20
CA LEU A 979 28.68 -25.33 -24.30
C LEU A 979 29.15 -24.25 -25.28
N SER A 980 28.26 -23.83 -26.17
CA SER A 980 28.50 -22.73 -27.10
C SER A 980 28.31 -21.38 -26.41
N VAL A 981 29.36 -20.88 -25.74
CA VAL A 981 29.38 -19.47 -25.33
C VAL A 981 29.37 -18.60 -26.61
N ALA A 982 28.39 -17.71 -26.73
CA ALA A 982 28.33 -16.76 -27.83
C ALA A 982 29.63 -15.93 -27.85
N ALA A 983 30.30 -15.87 -29.01
CA ALA A 983 31.58 -15.21 -29.12
C ALA A 983 31.44 -13.71 -28.81
N VAL A 984 32.03 -13.27 -27.69
CA VAL A 984 32.10 -11.86 -27.30
C VAL A 984 32.66 -11.08 -28.48
N ALA A 985 31.84 -10.18 -29.05
CA ALA A 985 32.27 -9.38 -30.18
C ALA A 985 33.46 -8.52 -29.73
N SER A 986 34.58 -8.64 -30.45
CA SER A 986 35.80 -7.91 -30.11
C SER A 986 35.54 -6.40 -30.22
N VAL A 987 35.37 -5.74 -29.07
CA VAL A 987 35.17 -4.29 -28.97
C VAL A 987 36.31 -3.57 -29.72
N PRO A 988 36.03 -2.74 -30.72
CA PRO A 988 37.05 -1.97 -31.41
C PRO A 988 37.77 -1.05 -30.42
N GLU A 989 39.11 -1.15 -30.35
CA GLU A 989 39.91 -0.34 -29.43
C GLU A 989 39.61 1.16 -29.57
N PRO A 990 39.41 1.91 -28.47
CA PRO A 990 39.20 3.35 -28.54
C PRO A 990 40.35 4.06 -29.26
N ASN A 991 40.02 5.08 -30.08
CA ASN A 991 40.97 5.84 -30.90
C ASN A 991 41.98 6.72 -30.09
N THR A 992 42.20 6.45 -28.81
CA THR A 992 43.08 7.18 -27.89
C THR A 992 44.55 7.19 -28.34
N CYS A 993 45.03 6.10 -28.95
CA CYS A 993 46.36 6.04 -29.57
C CYS A 993 46.53 7.04 -30.73
N GLY A 994 45.47 7.33 -31.49
CA GLY A 994 45.48 8.34 -32.56
C GLY A 994 45.66 9.76 -32.04
N TRP A 995 44.95 10.11 -30.96
CA TRP A 995 45.04 11.42 -30.32
C TRP A 995 46.40 11.66 -29.64
N LEU A 996 46.98 10.64 -29.03
CA LEU A 996 48.36 10.71 -28.50
C LEU A 996 49.40 10.99 -29.59
N PHE A 997 49.28 10.37 -30.77
CA PHE A 997 50.15 10.66 -31.91
C PHE A 997 49.96 12.08 -32.46
N ALA A 998 48.73 12.57 -32.55
CA ALA A 998 48.44 13.94 -32.97
C ALA A 998 49.02 14.99 -31.99
N GLY A 999 48.87 14.75 -30.67
CA GLY A 999 49.43 15.61 -29.63
C GLY A 999 50.97 15.70 -29.66
N LEU A 1000 51.65 14.56 -29.87
CA LEU A 1000 53.11 14.51 -30.00
C LEU A 1000 53.62 15.25 -31.25
N LEU A 1001 52.93 15.15 -32.39
CA LEU A 1001 53.27 15.89 -33.60
C LEU A 1001 53.11 17.41 -33.42
N GLY A 1002 52.05 17.85 -32.72
CA GLY A 1002 51.85 19.24 -32.35
C GLY A 1002 52.96 19.81 -31.46
N LEU A 1003 53.44 19.03 -30.49
CA LEU A 1003 54.54 19.43 -29.60
C LEU A 1003 55.86 19.63 -30.36
N VAL A 1004 56.19 18.73 -31.29
CA VAL A 1004 57.40 18.81 -32.13
C VAL A 1004 57.34 20.01 -33.09
N ALA A 1005 56.16 20.32 -33.65
CA ALA A 1005 55.96 21.50 -34.47
C ALA A 1005 56.15 22.81 -33.68
N ARG A 1006 55.67 22.87 -32.43
CA ARG A 1006 55.80 24.05 -31.57
C ARG A 1006 57.25 24.30 -31.14
N LEU A 1007 58.01 23.23 -30.83
CA LEU A 1007 59.43 23.32 -30.47
C LEU A 1007 60.34 23.75 -31.62
N ARG A 1008 59.96 23.53 -32.88
CA ARG A 1008 60.73 24.00 -34.06
C ARG A 1008 60.57 25.51 -34.34
N ARG A 1009 59.53 26.18 -33.81
CA ARG A 1009 59.29 27.62 -34.03
C ARG A 1009 60.01 28.56 -33.05
N VAL A 1010 60.75 28.03 -32.07
CA VAL A 1010 61.44 28.81 -31.01
C VAL A 1010 62.98 28.81 -31.21
N ARG A 1011 63.47 28.37 -32.37
CA ARG A 1011 64.90 28.43 -32.76
C ARG A 1011 65.09 28.82 -34.24
N GLY A 1012 64.42 29.89 -34.66
CA GLY A 1012 64.61 30.57 -35.94
C GLY A 1012 64.66 32.07 -35.73
#